data_AF-A0A669QX83-F1
#
_entry.id   AF-A0A669QX83-F1
#
_cell.length_a   1.000
_cell.length_b   1.000
_cell.length_c   1.000
_cell.angle_alpha   90.00
_cell.angle_beta   90.00
_cell.angle_gamma   90.00
#
_symmetry.space_group_name_H-M   'P 1'
#
loop_
_entity.id
_entity.type
_entity.pdbx_description
1 polymer ?
#
loop_
_entity_poly.entity_id
_entity_poly.type
_entity_poly.pdbx_seq_one_letter_code
_entity_poly.pdbx_strand_id
1 'polypeptide(L)'
;MAAVRAALLLWGAAAAAAGCGYQVGGGALGWDWGQRGGIGGPICVPSSLFYLQSCPPTRPGFLNVHLVPHTHDDVGWLKTVDQYYYGGVGGAGMGPGVCRGIGDGWMGDGGTESVGSGAVGWGLWGESILLSPSRRCPQARRFRTNHIVMTMGSDFHYENALLWFKNMDKLIDHVNARQSNGSRVHVLYSTPSCYLWELHRANLSWPVKTDDFFPYSDGPHQFWTGFFSSRPSLKRYERLSSSFLQICSQLEALVGSAARNGPYGTGGSAALRAAVAVMQHHDAVSGTERQHVANDYARQLAGGWAACQVLVANALSVLGGSKESFVFCEALNVSVCPITEAFSVILYNPLPRRILWPIRLPVNGTSYVVTDPDGRAVPSVLVPVSPSTRRLRAFGVTRLSDTETPPSPPKPERPYEIENEYLRVLFDPITGLMSEIQNLEQGIVLPVTQSFYWYNASIGNEDSSQASGAYIFRPNSSHPIPVVGSGRVSTSVVKTPQLQELQQRFSPWCWQAVRLHAGRRFVELEWTVGPIPVEDGWGKEVISRFDTVLRSGGRFYTDSNGRQILERRRNYRPTWNLTQTEPVAGNYYPVNTRIFIKDDKVQLTVLTDRSQGGSSITDGSVELMVHRRLLYDDNRGVGEALLEGRQGALVRGTHRVLLERPQVAADGHRLMAQEMAAEPHVILSASGTPHVREFSALRSVLPPSVHLLTLSASGDGETELLLRLEHQFESGESRNGSQPVSIDLLVRPLWGGDPPSETPLWGRDPPTTTPLWGRDPAHCGAGTHR
;
A
#
# COMPACT_ATOMS: atom_id res chain seq x y z
N MET A 1 -7.62 -20.05 -5.89
CA MET A 1 -6.53 -20.46 -4.95
C MET A 1 -5.81 -19.27 -4.30
N ALA A 2 -5.60 -18.13 -4.99
CA ALA A 2 -5.10 -16.90 -4.38
C ALA A 2 -6.13 -16.23 -3.45
N ALA A 3 -7.42 -16.18 -3.84
CA ALA A 3 -8.53 -15.78 -2.98
C ALA A 3 -8.60 -16.63 -1.69
N VAL A 4 -8.46 -17.95 -1.80
CA VAL A 4 -8.39 -18.88 -0.65
C VAL A 4 -7.18 -18.61 0.26
N ARG A 5 -6.06 -18.13 -0.28
CA ARG A 5 -4.85 -17.81 0.50
C ARG A 5 -4.89 -16.40 1.10
N ALA A 6 -5.48 -15.43 0.41
CA ALA A 6 -5.79 -14.11 0.95
C ALA A 6 -6.84 -14.21 2.06
N ALA A 7 -7.86 -15.05 1.88
CA ALA A 7 -8.83 -15.40 2.91
C ALA A 7 -8.16 -16.06 4.12
N LEU A 8 -7.20 -16.98 3.93
CA LEU A 8 -6.45 -17.60 5.04
C LEU A 8 -5.51 -16.61 5.77
N LEU A 9 -4.92 -15.63 5.07
CA LEU A 9 -4.08 -14.58 5.67
C LEU A 9 -4.91 -13.51 6.40
N LEU A 10 -6.05 -13.12 5.84
CA LEU A 10 -7.02 -12.20 6.47
C LEU A 10 -7.72 -12.87 7.66
N TRP A 11 -7.99 -14.18 7.59
CA TRP A 11 -8.59 -14.92 8.71
C TRP A 11 -7.62 -15.22 9.85
N GLY A 12 -6.32 -15.33 9.59
CA GLY A 12 -5.31 -15.41 10.66
C GLY A 12 -5.35 -14.17 11.57
N ALA A 13 -5.74 -13.01 11.03
CA ALA A 13 -5.95 -11.78 11.78
C ALA A 13 -7.36 -11.70 12.40
N ALA A 14 -8.41 -12.16 11.70
CA ALA A 14 -9.79 -12.14 12.20
C ALA A 14 -10.07 -13.16 13.32
N ALA A 15 -9.44 -14.35 13.28
CA ALA A 15 -9.58 -15.36 14.32
C ALA A 15 -8.93 -14.94 15.65
N ALA A 16 -8.00 -13.98 15.62
CA ALA A 16 -7.48 -13.34 16.82
C ALA A 16 -8.39 -12.21 17.34
N ALA A 17 -9.19 -11.58 16.46
CA ALA A 17 -10.07 -10.46 16.81
C ALA A 17 -11.48 -10.88 17.29
N ALA A 18 -11.89 -12.14 17.09
CA ALA A 18 -13.20 -12.65 17.50
C ALA A 18 -13.30 -13.04 19.00
N GLY A 19 -12.43 -12.47 19.84
CA GLY A 19 -12.41 -12.67 21.29
C GLY A 19 -13.33 -11.71 22.06
N CYS A 20 -14.55 -11.44 21.61
CA CYS A 20 -15.55 -10.69 22.40
C CYS A 20 -16.94 -11.28 22.24
N GLY A 21 -17.42 -11.96 23.28
CA GLY A 21 -18.80 -12.45 23.37
C GLY A 21 -19.77 -11.31 23.60
N TYR A 22 -20.80 -11.22 22.75
CA TYR A 22 -22.00 -10.44 22.99
C TYR A 22 -22.79 -11.08 24.17
N GLN A 23 -23.08 -10.31 25.21
CA GLN A 23 -24.14 -10.66 26.16
C GLN A 23 -25.50 -10.55 25.44
N VAL A 24 -26.13 -11.69 25.18
CA VAL A 24 -27.55 -11.74 24.82
C VAL A 24 -28.35 -11.66 26.11
N GLY A 25 -29.17 -10.61 26.22
CA GLY A 25 -30.09 -10.38 27.34
C GLY A 25 -31.05 -11.56 27.55
N GLY A 26 -31.32 -11.82 28.83
CA GLY A 26 -31.94 -13.05 29.31
C GLY A 26 -33.39 -13.28 28.86
N GLY A 27 -33.66 -14.53 28.50
CA GLY A 27 -34.97 -15.16 28.51
C GLY A 27 -34.83 -16.49 29.23
N ALA A 28 -35.46 -16.59 30.41
CA ALA A 28 -35.34 -17.71 31.34
C ALA A 28 -35.92 -19.02 30.78
N LEU A 29 -35.11 -20.09 30.77
CA LEU A 29 -35.58 -21.47 30.92
C LEU A 29 -34.54 -22.23 31.76
N GLY A 30 -34.96 -22.61 32.97
CA GLY A 30 -34.12 -23.21 34.00
C GLY A 30 -33.68 -24.64 33.68
N TRP A 31 -32.46 -24.97 34.11
CA TRP A 31 -31.99 -26.34 34.26
C TRP A 31 -31.44 -26.53 35.68
N ASP A 32 -31.95 -27.58 36.31
CA ASP A 32 -31.78 -28.00 37.69
C ASP A 32 -30.34 -28.46 37.98
N TRP A 33 -29.78 -28.03 39.11
CA TRP A 33 -28.43 -28.36 39.55
C TRP A 33 -28.44 -29.56 40.51
N GLY A 34 -28.14 -30.74 39.98
CA GLY A 34 -27.80 -31.91 40.78
C GLY A 34 -26.38 -31.82 41.33
N GLN A 35 -26.26 -31.61 42.64
CA GLN A 35 -24.99 -31.67 43.39
C GLN A 35 -24.33 -33.05 43.33
N ARG A 36 -23.00 -33.09 43.13
CA ARG A 36 -22.04 -33.88 43.94
C ARG A 36 -20.63 -33.32 43.79
N GLY A 37 -19.97 -33.10 44.92
CA GLY A 37 -18.77 -32.29 45.06
C GLY A 37 -17.43 -32.93 44.67
N GLY A 38 -16.43 -32.05 44.60
CA GLY A 38 -15.01 -32.37 44.43
C GLY A 38 -14.24 -31.07 44.23
N ILE A 39 -13.45 -30.68 45.22
CA ILE A 39 -12.69 -29.42 45.28
C ILE A 39 -11.59 -29.45 44.20
N GLY A 40 -11.71 -28.55 43.22
CA GLY A 40 -10.65 -28.19 42.28
C GLY A 40 -10.83 -26.72 41.94
N GLY A 41 -9.83 -25.89 42.24
CA GLY A 41 -9.87 -24.46 41.91
C GLY A 41 -10.10 -24.24 40.41
N PRO A 42 -10.60 -23.06 39.99
CA PRO A 42 -10.85 -22.79 38.58
C PRO A 42 -9.51 -22.85 37.85
N ILE A 43 -9.29 -23.92 37.09
CA ILE A 43 -8.24 -23.97 36.08
C ILE A 43 -8.72 -23.02 34.99
N CYS A 44 -8.09 -21.84 34.90
CA CYS A 44 -8.27 -20.96 33.76
C CYS A 44 -7.72 -21.65 32.52
N VAL A 45 -8.59 -22.38 31.82
CA VAL A 45 -8.29 -22.90 30.48
C VAL A 45 -8.38 -21.71 29.52
N PRO A 46 -7.34 -21.42 28.71
CA PRO A 46 -7.41 -20.36 27.71
C PRO A 46 -8.65 -20.51 26.83
N SER A 47 -9.37 -19.42 26.55
CA SER A 47 -10.60 -19.39 25.74
C SER A 47 -10.42 -20.04 24.35
N SER A 48 -9.20 -20.02 23.81
CA SER A 48 -8.83 -20.70 22.56
C SER A 48 -8.94 -22.23 22.64
N LEU A 49 -8.61 -22.84 23.79
CA LEU A 49 -8.75 -24.28 24.00
C LEU A 49 -10.23 -24.70 24.13
N PHE A 50 -11.08 -23.83 24.69
CA PHE A 50 -12.53 -24.05 24.74
C PHE A 50 -13.16 -24.04 23.34
N TYR A 51 -12.74 -23.11 22.47
CA TYR A 51 -13.23 -23.06 21.08
C TYR A 51 -12.78 -24.28 20.26
N LEU A 52 -11.56 -24.76 20.47
CA LEU A 52 -11.03 -25.94 19.77
C LEU A 52 -11.65 -27.26 20.26
N GLN A 53 -12.16 -27.31 21.50
CA GLN A 53 -12.97 -28.44 21.98
C GLN A 53 -14.36 -28.51 21.35
N SER A 54 -14.82 -27.43 20.69
CA SER A 54 -16.11 -27.38 19.99
C SER A 54 -16.04 -27.81 18.51
N CYS A 55 -14.85 -28.17 18.01
CA CYS A 55 -14.68 -28.60 16.63
C CYS A 55 -15.46 -29.89 16.32
N PRO A 56 -16.15 -29.98 15.17
CA PRO A 56 -16.90 -31.17 14.81
C PRO A 56 -16.00 -32.42 14.77
N PRO A 57 -16.49 -33.57 15.25
CA PRO A 57 -15.66 -34.76 15.44
C PRO A 57 -15.18 -35.34 14.10
N THR A 58 -13.87 -35.60 14.04
CA THR A 58 -13.23 -36.33 12.94
C THR A 58 -13.30 -37.83 13.17
N ARG A 59 -13.12 -38.62 12.09
CA ARG A 59 -13.13 -40.09 12.17
C ARG A 59 -11.72 -40.67 11.96
N PRO A 60 -11.12 -41.32 12.99
CA PRO A 60 -9.79 -41.89 12.88
C PRO A 60 -9.67 -42.91 11.75
N GLY A 61 -8.59 -42.81 10.96
CA GLY A 61 -8.37 -43.69 9.82
C GLY A 61 -9.26 -43.42 8.60
N PHE A 62 -10.06 -42.36 8.59
CA PHE A 62 -10.85 -41.97 7.42
C PHE A 62 -10.18 -40.77 6.72
N LEU A 63 -10.51 -40.55 5.46
CA LEU A 63 -10.29 -39.25 4.82
C LEU A 63 -11.36 -38.29 5.37
N ASN A 64 -10.94 -37.33 6.18
CA ASN A 64 -11.79 -36.30 6.77
C ASN A 64 -11.89 -35.10 5.81
N VAL A 65 -13.10 -34.80 5.35
CA VAL A 65 -13.41 -33.71 4.42
C VAL A 65 -14.10 -32.60 5.21
N HIS A 66 -13.36 -31.52 5.43
CA HIS A 66 -13.81 -30.33 6.14
C HIS A 66 -14.53 -29.39 5.17
N LEU A 67 -15.86 -29.38 5.20
CA LEU A 67 -16.67 -28.41 4.46
C LEU A 67 -16.66 -27.09 5.22
N VAL A 68 -16.12 -26.04 4.60
CA VAL A 68 -16.06 -24.69 5.16
C VAL A 68 -17.01 -23.80 4.37
N PRO A 69 -18.22 -23.53 4.89
CA PRO A 69 -19.11 -22.51 4.34
C PRO A 69 -18.42 -21.15 4.35
N HIS A 70 -18.42 -20.43 3.23
CA HIS A 70 -17.84 -19.09 3.17
C HIS A 70 -18.50 -18.23 2.08
N THR A 71 -18.43 -16.91 2.24
CA THR A 71 -18.69 -15.91 1.19
C THR A 71 -17.50 -14.96 1.13
N HIS A 72 -17.22 -14.45 -0.06
CA HIS A 72 -16.30 -13.34 -0.27
C HIS A 72 -17.12 -12.05 -0.36
N ASP A 73 -17.10 -11.23 0.68
CA ASP A 73 -17.84 -9.97 0.75
C ASP A 73 -16.97 -8.81 0.24
N ASP A 74 -16.57 -8.91 -1.02
CA ASP A 74 -15.60 -8.02 -1.68
C ASP A 74 -16.30 -6.81 -2.32
N VAL A 75 -17.05 -6.07 -1.48
CA VAL A 75 -17.73 -4.84 -1.90
C VAL A 75 -16.71 -3.75 -2.26
N GLY A 76 -17.07 -2.85 -3.18
CA GLY A 76 -16.19 -1.74 -3.55
C GLY A 76 -15.34 -1.95 -4.80
N TRP A 77 -15.63 -2.95 -5.64
CA TRP A 77 -14.95 -3.12 -6.92
C TRP A 77 -15.82 -2.78 -8.14
N LEU A 78 -17.02 -3.38 -8.24
CA LEU A 78 -18.01 -3.09 -9.29
C LEU A 78 -19.06 -2.05 -8.87
N LYS A 79 -19.38 -2.01 -7.58
CA LYS A 79 -20.34 -1.10 -6.95
C LYS A 79 -19.68 -0.46 -5.74
N THR A 80 -20.07 0.76 -5.40
CA THR A 80 -19.67 1.36 -4.12
C THR A 80 -20.26 0.56 -2.97
N VAL A 81 -19.67 0.70 -1.77
CA VAL A 81 -20.20 0.06 -0.55
C VAL A 81 -21.67 0.44 -0.34
N ASP A 82 -22.00 1.73 -0.47
CA ASP A 82 -23.37 2.22 -0.33
C ASP A 82 -24.32 1.62 -1.38
N GLN A 83 -23.87 1.49 -2.63
CA GLN A 83 -24.69 0.89 -3.69
C GLN A 83 -25.00 -0.58 -3.41
N TYR A 84 -24.06 -1.32 -2.83
CA TYR A 84 -24.29 -2.72 -2.46
C TYR A 84 -25.32 -2.84 -1.33
N TYR A 85 -25.15 -2.10 -0.24
CA TYR A 85 -26.02 -2.22 0.94
C TYR A 85 -27.37 -1.48 0.82
N TYR A 86 -27.42 -0.37 0.07
CA TYR A 86 -28.59 0.53 0.03
C TYR A 86 -29.17 0.78 -1.37
N GLY A 87 -28.49 0.36 -2.44
CA GLY A 87 -28.90 0.64 -3.82
C GLY A 87 -30.22 -0.02 -4.26
N GLY A 88 -30.77 -0.96 -3.48
CA GLY A 88 -32.07 -1.59 -3.72
C GLY A 88 -33.28 -0.82 -3.18
N VAL A 89 -33.09 0.31 -2.48
CA VAL A 89 -34.19 1.03 -1.77
C VAL A 89 -34.78 2.19 -2.61
N GLY A 90 -34.61 2.15 -3.93
CA GLY A 90 -35.08 3.18 -4.86
C GLY A 90 -36.43 2.88 -5.50
N GLY A 91 -37.48 2.65 -4.70
CA GLY A 91 -38.85 2.50 -5.21
C GLY A 91 -39.83 1.97 -4.17
N ALA A 92 -40.70 2.85 -3.67
CA ALA A 92 -41.75 2.65 -2.66
C ALA A 92 -41.31 2.75 -1.18
N GLY A 93 -42.11 3.52 -0.42
CA GLY A 93 -41.74 4.15 0.85
C GLY A 93 -41.60 3.25 2.07
N MET A 94 -40.81 3.79 3.01
CA MET A 94 -40.76 3.65 4.48
C MET A 94 -41.34 2.38 5.15
N GLY A 95 -40.45 1.66 5.83
CA GLY A 95 -40.70 0.82 7.02
C GLY A 95 -39.39 0.18 7.52
N PRO A 96 -39.06 0.20 8.83
CA PRO A 96 -37.80 -0.33 9.34
C PRO A 96 -37.84 -1.86 9.41
N GLY A 97 -36.82 -2.51 8.87
CA GLY A 97 -36.48 -3.90 9.20
C GLY A 97 -37.08 -4.97 8.31
N VAL A 98 -36.76 -4.99 7.01
CA VAL A 98 -36.68 -6.23 6.21
C VAL A 98 -35.65 -6.05 5.09
N CYS A 99 -34.51 -6.73 5.16
CA CYS A 99 -33.65 -6.94 3.99
C CYS A 99 -34.40 -7.88 3.03
N ARG A 100 -35.07 -7.33 2.01
CA ARG A 100 -35.54 -8.14 0.87
C ARG A 100 -34.40 -8.28 -0.13
N GLY A 101 -34.15 -9.52 -0.54
CA GLY A 101 -33.03 -9.91 -1.39
C GLY A 101 -33.04 -9.25 -2.76
N ILE A 102 -31.83 -9.06 -3.28
CA ILE A 102 -31.56 -8.64 -4.66
C ILE A 102 -31.78 -9.86 -5.56
N GLY A 103 -33.05 -10.14 -5.85
CA GLY A 103 -33.43 -10.96 -7.00
C GLY A 103 -33.56 -10.06 -8.22
N ASP A 104 -33.04 -10.53 -9.35
CA ASP A 104 -33.25 -10.01 -10.71
C ASP A 104 -32.33 -8.84 -11.13
N GLY A 105 -31.12 -9.23 -11.55
CA GLY A 105 -30.15 -8.36 -12.22
C GLY A 105 -28.84 -9.05 -12.60
N TRP A 106 -28.60 -10.27 -12.10
CA TRP A 106 -27.41 -11.07 -12.41
C TRP A 106 -27.60 -12.07 -13.56
N MET A 107 -28.73 -12.04 -14.29
CA MET A 107 -28.95 -12.86 -15.49
C MET A 107 -29.56 -12.05 -16.65
N GLY A 108 -28.84 -12.01 -17.79
CA GLY A 108 -29.27 -11.50 -19.11
C GLY A 108 -28.83 -10.05 -19.39
N ASP A 109 -28.10 -9.70 -20.45
CA ASP A 109 -27.86 -10.34 -21.75
C ASP A 109 -26.56 -9.83 -22.41
N GLY A 110 -25.93 -10.70 -23.22
CA GLY A 110 -25.39 -10.24 -24.52
C GLY A 110 -23.88 -10.04 -24.67
N GLY A 111 -23.05 -10.96 -24.20
CA GLY A 111 -21.67 -11.11 -24.68
C GLY A 111 -21.39 -12.59 -24.88
N THR A 112 -21.21 -13.02 -26.13
CA THR A 112 -20.81 -14.39 -26.46
C THR A 112 -19.44 -14.68 -25.85
N GLU A 113 -19.43 -15.15 -24.60
CA GLU A 113 -18.35 -15.96 -24.09
C GLU A 113 -18.28 -17.20 -24.98
N SER A 114 -17.23 -17.27 -25.78
CA SER A 114 -16.73 -18.54 -26.26
C SER A 114 -16.60 -19.45 -25.03
N VAL A 115 -17.45 -20.46 -24.96
CA VAL A 115 -17.42 -21.55 -23.97
C VAL A 115 -16.10 -22.31 -24.17
N GLY A 116 -15.01 -21.74 -23.67
CA GLY A 116 -13.72 -22.37 -23.51
C GLY A 116 -13.76 -23.21 -22.25
N SER A 117 -14.37 -24.39 -22.34
CA SER A 117 -14.11 -25.53 -21.43
C SER A 117 -14.11 -25.24 -19.92
N GLY A 118 -15.14 -24.55 -19.41
CA GLY A 118 -15.50 -24.51 -17.97
C GLY A 118 -16.46 -25.63 -17.55
N ALA A 119 -16.99 -26.39 -18.50
CA ALA A 119 -17.78 -27.59 -18.26
C ALA A 119 -16.86 -28.82 -18.13
N VAL A 120 -15.96 -28.82 -17.15
CA VAL A 120 -15.29 -30.05 -16.70
C VAL A 120 -15.59 -30.25 -15.23
N GLY A 121 -16.69 -30.96 -14.95
CA GLY A 121 -16.87 -31.64 -13.67
C GLY A 121 -18.07 -31.26 -12.83
N TRP A 122 -19.28 -31.21 -13.39
CA TRP A 122 -20.47 -31.56 -12.59
C TRP A 122 -21.04 -32.94 -12.99
N GLY A 123 -20.71 -33.43 -14.20
CA GLY A 123 -21.07 -34.77 -14.69
C GLY A 123 -20.07 -35.90 -14.37
N LEU A 124 -18.89 -35.61 -13.80
CA LEU A 124 -17.83 -36.61 -13.55
C LEU A 124 -17.45 -36.78 -12.05
N TRP A 125 -18.10 -36.05 -11.15
CA TRP A 125 -17.85 -36.16 -9.70
C TRP A 125 -18.79 -37.15 -9.01
N GLY A 126 -19.97 -37.38 -9.59
CA GLY A 126 -20.94 -38.35 -9.08
C GLY A 126 -20.41 -39.79 -9.08
N GLU A 127 -19.49 -40.15 -9.99
CA GLU A 127 -19.01 -41.54 -10.11
C GLU A 127 -17.60 -41.78 -9.54
N SER A 128 -16.78 -40.74 -9.38
CA SER A 128 -15.38 -40.91 -8.97
C SER A 128 -15.15 -40.99 -7.46
N ILE A 129 -16.12 -40.58 -6.64
CA ILE A 129 -16.12 -40.80 -5.17
C ILE A 129 -16.72 -42.17 -4.81
N LEU A 130 -17.37 -42.85 -5.75
CA LEU A 130 -18.27 -43.95 -5.41
C LEU A 130 -17.70 -45.36 -5.59
N LEU A 131 -16.54 -45.56 -6.24
CA LEU A 131 -16.03 -46.92 -6.52
C LEU A 131 -14.49 -46.99 -6.57
N SER A 132 -13.83 -47.17 -5.40
CA SER A 132 -12.80 -48.19 -5.10
C SER A 132 -11.93 -47.79 -3.88
N PRO A 133 -11.42 -48.75 -3.08
CA PRO A 133 -10.46 -48.49 -2.00
C PRO A 133 -9.08 -48.00 -2.48
N SER A 134 -8.81 -48.02 -3.79
CA SER A 134 -7.48 -47.83 -4.37
C SER A 134 -7.27 -46.48 -5.08
N ARG A 135 -8.30 -45.63 -5.21
CA ARG A 135 -8.16 -44.29 -5.82
C ARG A 135 -8.48 -43.19 -4.80
N ARG A 136 -7.47 -42.74 -4.06
CA ARG A 136 -7.56 -41.49 -3.27
C ARG A 136 -8.04 -40.34 -4.18
N CYS A 137 -8.97 -39.52 -3.69
CA CYS A 137 -9.44 -38.28 -4.30
C CYS A 137 -8.26 -37.45 -4.84
N PRO A 138 -8.30 -36.94 -6.09
CA PRO A 138 -7.19 -36.17 -6.67
C PRO A 138 -6.70 -35.02 -5.79
N GLN A 139 -7.62 -34.31 -5.12
CA GLN A 139 -7.27 -33.26 -4.17
C GLN A 139 -6.48 -33.83 -2.99
N ALA A 140 -6.95 -34.91 -2.36
CA ALA A 140 -6.30 -35.52 -1.20
C ALA A 140 -4.85 -35.98 -1.47
N ARG A 141 -4.51 -36.32 -2.72
CA ARG A 141 -3.13 -36.66 -3.11
C ARG A 141 -2.16 -35.48 -3.03
N ARG A 142 -2.66 -34.24 -2.96
CA ARG A 142 -1.86 -33.01 -2.85
C ARG A 142 -1.65 -32.58 -1.39
N PHE A 143 -2.31 -33.22 -0.42
CA PHE A 143 -2.19 -32.92 1.01
C PHE A 143 -1.38 -34.02 1.72
N ARG A 144 -0.70 -33.65 2.82
CA ARG A 144 0.15 -34.57 3.60
C ARG A 144 -0.63 -35.43 4.59
N THR A 145 -1.77 -34.94 5.07
CA THR A 145 -2.61 -35.61 6.07
C THR A 145 -3.81 -36.29 5.42
N ASN A 146 -4.58 -37.03 6.22
CA ASN A 146 -5.91 -37.54 5.87
C ASN A 146 -7.02 -36.48 6.11
N HIS A 147 -6.68 -35.20 6.21
CA HIS A 147 -7.63 -34.10 6.32
C HIS A 147 -7.52 -33.23 5.07
N ILE A 148 -8.65 -32.97 4.42
CA ILE A 148 -8.75 -32.02 3.30
C ILE A 148 -9.81 -30.97 3.60
N VAL A 149 -9.62 -29.78 3.04
CA VAL A 149 -10.56 -28.66 3.15
C VAL A 149 -11.28 -28.44 1.83
N MET A 150 -12.59 -28.20 1.90
CA MET A 150 -13.41 -27.76 0.77
C MET A 150 -14.08 -26.44 1.15
N THR A 151 -13.70 -25.38 0.46
CA THR A 151 -14.26 -24.03 0.64
C THR A 151 -15.57 -23.94 -0.13
N MET A 152 -16.69 -24.11 0.57
CA MET A 152 -18.04 -24.18 0.00
C MET A 152 -18.61 -22.78 -0.16
N GLY A 153 -18.26 -22.08 -1.23
CA GLY A 153 -18.61 -20.67 -1.41
C GLY A 153 -17.84 -19.96 -2.52
N SER A 154 -18.20 -18.70 -2.76
CA SER A 154 -17.58 -17.76 -3.72
C SER A 154 -18.01 -16.33 -3.37
N ASP A 155 -17.59 -15.36 -4.16
CA ASP A 155 -17.99 -13.94 -4.09
C ASP A 155 -19.50 -13.79 -3.98
N PHE A 156 -19.94 -13.08 -2.93
CA PHE A 156 -21.34 -12.77 -2.63
C PHE A 156 -22.30 -13.99 -2.60
N HIS A 157 -21.78 -15.19 -2.35
CA HIS A 157 -22.64 -16.34 -2.05
C HIS A 157 -23.33 -16.19 -0.69
N TYR A 158 -24.19 -17.16 -0.34
CA TYR A 158 -24.92 -17.18 0.94
C TYR A 158 -25.94 -16.06 1.17
N GLU A 159 -26.25 -15.22 0.18
CA GLU A 159 -27.46 -14.35 0.21
C GLU A 159 -28.73 -15.16 0.52
N ASN A 160 -28.82 -16.37 -0.06
CA ASN A 160 -29.75 -17.42 0.37
C ASN A 160 -28.98 -18.61 0.95
N ALA A 161 -28.53 -18.46 2.21
CA ALA A 161 -27.78 -19.47 2.93
C ALA A 161 -28.51 -20.82 3.03
N LEU A 162 -29.85 -20.83 3.12
CA LEU A 162 -30.64 -22.06 3.25
C LEU A 162 -30.41 -23.02 2.07
N LEU A 163 -30.25 -22.50 0.84
CA LEU A 163 -29.98 -23.32 -0.34
C LEU A 163 -28.65 -24.08 -0.20
N TRP A 164 -27.62 -23.42 0.33
CA TRP A 164 -26.30 -24.02 0.55
C TRP A 164 -26.35 -25.06 1.66
N PHE A 165 -26.84 -24.68 2.85
CA PHE A 165 -26.89 -25.57 4.01
C PHE A 165 -27.75 -26.81 3.76
N LYS A 166 -28.93 -26.67 3.15
CA LYS A 166 -29.79 -27.81 2.82
C LYS A 166 -29.11 -28.85 1.92
N ASN A 167 -28.27 -28.41 0.98
CA ASN A 167 -27.55 -29.33 0.10
C ASN A 167 -26.29 -29.91 0.76
N MET A 168 -25.60 -29.14 1.59
CA MET A 168 -24.47 -29.63 2.38
C MET A 168 -24.91 -30.65 3.42
N ASP A 169 -26.05 -30.46 4.09
CA ASP A 169 -26.62 -31.44 5.02
C ASP A 169 -26.87 -32.78 4.33
N LYS A 170 -27.57 -32.75 3.18
CA LYS A 170 -27.78 -33.95 2.35
C LYS A 170 -26.47 -34.61 1.93
N LEU A 171 -25.47 -33.81 1.54
CA LEU A 171 -24.16 -34.33 1.12
C LEU A 171 -23.46 -35.04 2.28
N ILE A 172 -23.43 -34.42 3.46
CA ILE A 172 -22.85 -34.99 4.68
C ILE A 172 -23.56 -36.31 5.01
N ASP A 173 -24.89 -36.29 5.08
CA ASP A 173 -25.71 -37.45 5.43
C ASP A 173 -25.48 -38.63 4.46
N HIS A 174 -25.60 -38.38 3.15
CA HIS A 174 -25.49 -39.44 2.16
C HIS A 174 -24.08 -39.99 2.00
N VAL A 175 -23.03 -39.15 2.09
CA VAL A 175 -21.65 -39.63 2.00
C VAL A 175 -21.28 -40.43 3.26
N ASN A 176 -21.66 -39.95 4.43
CA ASN A 176 -21.36 -40.63 5.69
C ASN A 176 -22.16 -41.93 5.85
N ALA A 177 -23.41 -42.00 5.36
CA ALA A 177 -24.19 -43.25 5.37
C ALA A 177 -23.50 -44.39 4.60
N ARG A 178 -22.77 -44.09 3.52
CA ARG A 178 -22.02 -45.09 2.73
C ARG A 178 -20.83 -45.69 3.48
N GLN A 179 -20.48 -45.20 4.65
CA GLN A 179 -19.45 -45.83 5.51
C GLN A 179 -19.90 -47.23 5.95
N SER A 180 -21.21 -47.48 6.05
CA SER A 180 -21.78 -48.83 6.24
C SER A 180 -21.45 -49.78 5.08
N ASN A 181 -21.26 -49.24 3.87
CA ASN A 181 -20.90 -49.99 2.65
C ASN A 181 -19.39 -49.96 2.38
N GLY A 182 -18.56 -49.69 3.40
CA GLY A 182 -17.09 -49.75 3.30
C GLY A 182 -16.41 -48.46 2.84
N SER A 183 -17.13 -47.35 2.64
CA SER A 183 -16.50 -46.05 2.35
C SER A 183 -15.65 -45.59 3.53
N ARG A 184 -14.41 -45.13 3.26
CA ARG A 184 -13.51 -44.52 4.25
C ARG A 184 -13.43 -43.00 4.14
N VAL A 185 -14.53 -42.37 3.72
CA VAL A 185 -14.67 -40.92 3.63
C VAL A 185 -15.62 -40.42 4.72
N HIS A 186 -15.20 -39.41 5.47
CA HIS A 186 -16.00 -38.75 6.51
C HIS A 186 -16.10 -37.26 6.19
N VAL A 187 -17.31 -36.77 5.99
CA VAL A 187 -17.59 -35.37 5.65
C VAL A 187 -18.20 -34.68 6.86
N LEU A 188 -17.72 -33.48 7.17
CA LEU A 188 -18.17 -32.69 8.30
C LEU A 188 -18.23 -31.22 7.94
N TYR A 189 -19.14 -30.48 8.57
CA TYR A 189 -18.97 -29.03 8.68
C TYR A 189 -17.69 -28.72 9.43
N SER A 190 -17.06 -27.61 9.09
CA SER A 190 -15.81 -27.18 9.69
C SER A 190 -15.61 -25.68 9.51
N THR A 191 -14.64 -25.16 10.24
CA THR A 191 -14.02 -23.85 10.02
C THR A 191 -12.55 -24.04 9.60
N PRO A 192 -11.87 -23.00 9.09
CA PRO A 192 -10.43 -23.03 8.86
C PRO A 192 -9.65 -23.38 10.14
N SER A 193 -10.06 -22.85 11.29
CA SER A 193 -9.41 -23.10 12.59
C SER A 193 -9.49 -24.57 12.99
N CYS A 194 -10.65 -25.22 12.85
CA CYS A 194 -10.80 -26.64 13.15
C CYS A 194 -10.00 -27.53 12.20
N TYR A 195 -9.90 -27.14 10.92
CA TYR A 195 -9.04 -27.86 9.97
C TYR A 195 -7.56 -27.74 10.36
N LEU A 196 -7.07 -26.52 10.64
CA LEU A 196 -5.68 -26.30 11.04
C LEU A 196 -5.32 -26.99 12.36
N TRP A 197 -6.27 -27.06 13.30
CA TRP A 197 -6.12 -27.81 14.54
C TRP A 197 -5.81 -29.30 14.30
N GLU A 198 -6.56 -29.93 13.41
CA GLU A 198 -6.32 -31.33 13.07
C GLU A 198 -4.99 -31.53 12.34
N LEU A 199 -4.56 -30.56 11.51
CA LEU A 199 -3.22 -30.59 10.91
C LEU A 199 -2.11 -30.48 11.96
N HIS A 200 -2.30 -29.66 13.00
CA HIS A 200 -1.36 -29.52 14.09
C HIS A 200 -1.29 -30.82 14.92
N ARG A 201 -2.45 -31.41 15.26
CA ARG A 201 -2.55 -32.68 15.98
C ARG A 201 -1.96 -33.87 15.22
N ALA A 202 -1.90 -33.80 13.89
CA ALA A 202 -1.24 -34.82 13.09
C ALA A 202 0.28 -34.92 13.37
N ASN A 203 0.86 -33.94 14.06
CA ASN A 203 2.26 -33.93 14.50
C ASN A 203 3.25 -34.27 13.36
N LEU A 204 3.04 -33.65 12.20
CA LEU A 204 3.89 -33.80 11.01
C LEU A 204 4.85 -32.61 10.87
N SER A 205 5.96 -32.84 10.18
CA SER A 205 6.84 -31.77 9.71
C SER A 205 6.32 -31.15 8.40
N TRP A 206 6.52 -29.84 8.25
CA TRP A 206 6.08 -29.05 7.11
C TRP A 206 7.29 -28.36 6.44
N PRO A 207 7.27 -28.17 5.11
CA PRO A 207 8.35 -27.47 4.43
C PRO A 207 8.30 -25.97 4.79
N VAL A 208 9.47 -25.36 4.94
CA VAL A 208 9.61 -23.93 5.24
C VAL A 208 9.64 -23.15 3.91
N LYS A 209 8.94 -22.01 3.87
CA LYS A 209 8.91 -21.05 2.76
C LYS A 209 9.27 -19.67 3.32
N THR A 210 10.29 -19.01 2.77
CA THR A 210 10.89 -17.79 3.35
C THR A 210 10.76 -16.55 2.48
N ASP A 211 10.57 -16.71 1.17
CA ASP A 211 10.32 -15.64 0.20
C ASP A 211 8.80 -15.38 0.01
N ASP A 212 8.45 -14.41 -0.83
CA ASP A 212 7.05 -14.03 -1.10
C ASP A 212 6.39 -14.85 -2.24
N PHE A 213 5.21 -14.41 -2.67
CA PHE A 213 4.43 -15.03 -3.76
C PHE A 213 4.31 -14.12 -4.99
N PHE A 214 5.25 -13.19 -5.18
CA PHE A 214 5.26 -12.28 -6.32
C PHE A 214 6.25 -12.67 -7.42
N PRO A 215 5.98 -12.24 -8.67
CA PRO A 215 4.67 -11.83 -9.18
C PRO A 215 3.70 -13.01 -9.33
N TYR A 216 2.40 -12.72 -9.20
CA TYR A 216 1.33 -13.68 -9.46
C TYR A 216 1.04 -13.80 -10.96
N SER A 217 0.70 -15.01 -11.40
CA SER A 217 0.21 -15.31 -12.73
C SER A 217 -0.76 -16.48 -12.68
N ASP A 218 -1.90 -16.35 -13.35
CA ASP A 218 -2.92 -17.39 -13.49
C ASP A 218 -2.81 -18.20 -14.79
N GLY A 219 -1.91 -17.81 -15.70
CA GLY A 219 -1.61 -18.54 -16.92
C GLY A 219 -0.47 -17.90 -17.73
N PRO A 220 -0.01 -18.57 -18.80
CA PRO A 220 0.92 -17.98 -19.77
C PRO A 220 0.42 -16.60 -20.23
N HIS A 221 1.32 -15.62 -20.36
CA HIS A 221 0.98 -14.25 -20.80
C HIS A 221 0.06 -13.45 -19.86
N GLN A 222 -0.18 -13.94 -18.64
CA GLN A 222 -1.13 -13.36 -17.69
C GLN A 222 -0.44 -13.03 -16.36
N PHE A 223 0.55 -12.14 -16.40
CA PHE A 223 1.23 -11.68 -15.18
C PHE A 223 0.49 -10.48 -14.58
N TRP A 224 0.05 -10.63 -13.33
CA TRP A 224 -0.69 -9.61 -12.59
C TRP A 224 0.29 -8.63 -11.97
N THR A 225 0.95 -7.85 -12.83
CA THR A 225 1.96 -6.87 -12.45
C THR A 225 1.62 -5.46 -12.90
N GLY A 226 0.51 -5.30 -13.64
CA GLY A 226 -0.01 -3.99 -14.05
C GLY A 226 -0.59 -3.20 -12.89
N PHE A 227 -1.33 -3.86 -11.99
CA PHE A 227 -1.95 -3.21 -10.84
C PHE A 227 -0.96 -2.59 -9.85
N PHE A 228 0.32 -2.96 -9.93
CA PHE A 228 1.36 -2.27 -9.16
C PHE A 228 1.44 -0.77 -9.51
N SER A 229 1.00 -0.37 -10.70
CA SER A 229 1.00 1.02 -11.18
C SER A 229 -0.36 1.56 -11.66
N SER A 230 -1.42 0.75 -11.72
CA SER A 230 -2.77 1.22 -12.10
C SER A 230 -3.31 2.29 -11.14
N ARG A 231 -3.98 3.33 -11.66
CA ARG A 231 -4.49 4.47 -10.86
C ARG A 231 -3.44 5.12 -9.95
N PRO A 232 -2.30 5.61 -10.50
CA PRO A 232 -1.20 6.13 -9.69
C PRO A 232 -1.56 7.39 -8.89
N SER A 233 -2.57 8.15 -9.29
CA SER A 233 -3.08 9.29 -8.50
C SER A 233 -3.76 8.82 -7.21
N LEU A 234 -4.59 7.78 -7.29
CA LEU A 234 -5.28 7.22 -6.12
C LEU A 234 -4.29 6.60 -5.13
N LYS A 235 -3.27 5.89 -5.64
CA LYS A 235 -2.15 5.36 -4.84
C LYS A 235 -1.39 6.46 -4.07
N ARG A 236 -1.18 7.64 -4.66
CA ARG A 236 -0.58 8.78 -3.94
C ARG A 236 -1.55 9.39 -2.94
N TYR A 237 -2.83 9.48 -3.28
CA TYR A 237 -3.82 10.04 -2.36
C TYR A 237 -3.96 9.17 -1.11
N GLU A 238 -3.90 7.84 -1.25
CA GLU A 238 -3.81 6.90 -0.13
C GLU A 238 -2.56 7.20 0.73
N ARG A 239 -1.37 7.31 0.13
CA ARG A 239 -0.13 7.57 0.87
C ARG A 239 -0.19 8.87 1.67
N LEU A 240 -0.69 9.94 1.04
CA LEU A 240 -0.89 11.24 1.70
C LEU A 240 -1.90 11.14 2.84
N SER A 241 -3.01 10.43 2.62
CA SER A 241 -4.07 10.25 3.62
C SER A 241 -3.61 9.42 4.81
N SER A 242 -2.79 8.40 4.58
CA SER A 242 -2.15 7.58 5.62
C SER A 242 -1.21 8.40 6.49
N SER A 243 -0.39 9.28 5.88
CA SER A 243 0.46 10.23 6.60
C SER A 243 -0.36 11.23 7.43
N PHE A 244 -1.39 11.84 6.83
CA PHE A 244 -2.23 12.82 7.51
C PHE A 244 -3.05 12.20 8.65
N LEU A 245 -3.48 10.94 8.49
CA LEU A 245 -4.11 10.18 9.57
C LEU A 245 -3.18 10.00 10.77
N GLN A 246 -1.86 9.82 10.56
CA GLN A 246 -0.93 9.79 11.68
C GLN A 246 -0.85 11.13 12.41
N ILE A 247 -0.82 12.24 11.67
CA ILE A 247 -0.84 13.58 12.27
C ILE A 247 -2.09 13.77 13.13
N CYS A 248 -3.27 13.43 12.60
CA CYS A 248 -4.51 13.51 13.36
C CYS A 248 -4.47 12.61 14.60
N SER A 249 -3.99 11.37 14.47
CA SER A 249 -3.96 10.41 15.57
C SER A 249 -3.00 10.85 16.68
N GLN A 250 -1.84 11.40 16.32
CA GLN A 250 -0.87 11.97 17.26
C GLN A 250 -1.46 13.17 18.00
N LEU A 251 -2.04 14.15 17.27
CA LEU A 251 -2.64 15.33 17.89
C LEU A 251 -3.85 14.97 18.76
N GLU A 252 -4.65 14.00 18.33
CA GLU A 252 -5.76 13.45 19.11
C GLU A 252 -5.26 12.80 20.41
N ALA A 253 -4.18 12.01 20.34
CA ALA A 253 -3.56 11.40 21.52
C ALA A 253 -2.95 12.43 22.48
N LEU A 254 -2.41 13.54 21.96
CA LEU A 254 -1.72 14.55 22.76
C LEU A 254 -2.65 15.55 23.43
N VAL A 255 -3.72 15.95 22.73
CA VAL A 255 -4.65 17.01 23.16
C VAL A 255 -5.95 16.42 23.72
N GLY A 256 -6.28 15.17 23.39
CA GLY A 256 -7.48 14.48 23.87
C GLY A 256 -8.77 15.10 23.33
N SER A 257 -9.81 15.12 24.17
CA SER A 257 -11.17 15.54 23.80
C SER A 257 -11.25 16.95 23.21
N ALA A 258 -10.32 17.85 23.57
CA ALA A 258 -10.28 19.22 23.06
C ALA A 258 -9.84 19.31 21.58
N ALA A 259 -9.13 18.30 21.06
CA ALA A 259 -8.84 18.22 19.63
C ALA A 259 -10.09 17.79 18.84
N ARG A 260 -10.91 16.91 19.41
CA ARG A 260 -12.17 16.48 18.78
C ARG A 260 -13.24 17.55 18.84
N ASN A 261 -13.40 18.20 20.00
CA ASN A 261 -14.42 19.21 20.24
C ASN A 261 -13.75 20.52 20.67
N GLY A 262 -13.49 21.38 19.68
CA GLY A 262 -12.77 22.63 19.91
C GLY A 262 -13.41 23.83 19.18
N PRO A 263 -12.69 24.96 19.11
CA PRO A 263 -13.22 26.23 18.62
C PRO A 263 -13.57 26.26 17.12
N TYR A 264 -13.20 25.24 16.34
CA TYR A 264 -13.56 25.07 14.92
C TYR A 264 -14.67 24.04 14.71
N GLY A 265 -15.28 23.55 15.78
CA GLY A 265 -16.35 22.55 15.74
C GLY A 265 -15.85 21.15 16.05
N THR A 266 -16.68 20.16 15.69
CA THR A 266 -16.39 18.74 15.95
C THR A 266 -15.63 18.12 14.78
N GLY A 267 -14.43 17.61 15.06
CA GLY A 267 -13.56 16.88 14.14
C GLY A 267 -13.11 15.54 14.75
N GLY A 268 -12.50 14.69 13.94
CA GLY A 268 -12.13 13.34 14.39
C GLY A 268 -11.25 12.58 13.40
N SER A 269 -10.38 11.72 13.92
CA SER A 269 -9.55 10.83 13.10
C SER A 269 -10.33 9.62 12.53
N ALA A 270 -11.50 9.31 13.09
CA ALA A 270 -12.24 8.07 12.80
C ALA A 270 -12.69 7.94 11.33
N ALA A 271 -13.21 9.02 10.73
CA ALA A 271 -13.66 8.99 9.34
C ALA A 271 -12.49 8.74 8.38
N LEU A 272 -11.36 9.42 8.57
CA LEU A 272 -10.16 9.19 7.76
C LEU A 272 -9.57 7.80 8.01
N ARG A 273 -9.58 7.31 9.26
CA ARG A 273 -9.14 5.95 9.61
C ARG A 273 -9.94 4.90 8.86
N ALA A 274 -11.27 5.04 8.82
CA ALA A 274 -12.15 4.13 8.08
C ALA A 274 -11.87 4.21 6.57
N ALA A 275 -11.76 5.42 6.01
CA ALA A 275 -11.49 5.60 4.58
C ALA A 275 -10.12 5.02 4.16
N VAL A 276 -9.06 5.26 4.95
CA VAL A 276 -7.72 4.68 4.70
C VAL A 276 -7.74 3.16 4.85
N ALA A 277 -8.54 2.60 5.79
CA ALA A 277 -8.70 1.16 5.93
C ALA A 277 -9.41 0.54 4.72
N VAL A 278 -10.49 1.16 4.24
CA VAL A 278 -11.19 0.76 3.02
C VAL A 278 -10.27 0.85 1.80
N MET A 279 -9.40 1.85 1.72
CA MET A 279 -8.38 1.95 0.66
C MET A 279 -7.42 0.76 0.62
N GLN A 280 -7.25 0.01 1.72
CA GLN A 280 -6.42 -1.21 1.72
C GLN A 280 -7.15 -2.42 1.12
N HIS A 281 -8.43 -2.29 0.75
CA HIS A 281 -9.14 -3.28 -0.04
C HIS A 281 -8.33 -3.62 -1.30
N HIS A 282 -8.32 -4.90 -1.67
CA HIS A 282 -7.47 -5.40 -2.73
C HIS A 282 -7.87 -4.91 -4.13
N ASP A 283 -9.04 -4.28 -4.29
CA ASP A 283 -9.44 -3.58 -5.52
C ASP A 283 -9.35 -2.04 -5.43
N ALA A 284 -9.06 -1.48 -4.25
CA ALA A 284 -8.98 -0.04 -4.04
C ALA A 284 -7.58 0.51 -4.36
N VAL A 285 -6.62 0.38 -3.43
CA VAL A 285 -5.24 0.88 -3.67
C VAL A 285 -4.55 0.16 -4.82
N SER A 286 -4.99 -1.05 -5.21
CA SER A 286 -4.51 -1.74 -6.42
C SER A 286 -4.93 -1.04 -7.71
N GLY A 287 -6.00 -0.25 -7.69
CA GLY A 287 -6.52 0.45 -8.85
C GLY A 287 -7.22 -0.47 -9.85
N THR A 288 -7.96 -1.46 -9.36
CA THR A 288 -8.60 -2.51 -10.15
C THR A 288 -10.12 -2.58 -10.00
N GLU A 289 -10.69 -1.55 -9.38
CA GLU A 289 -12.10 -1.20 -9.32
C GLU A 289 -12.58 -0.43 -10.57
N ARG A 290 -13.91 -0.33 -10.75
CA ARG A 290 -14.52 0.54 -11.78
C ARG A 290 -14.31 2.02 -11.49
N GLN A 291 -14.36 2.85 -12.54
CA GLN A 291 -14.03 4.27 -12.43
C GLN A 291 -14.93 5.02 -11.43
N HIS A 292 -16.22 4.72 -11.34
CA HIS A 292 -17.10 5.40 -10.37
C HIS A 292 -16.82 4.97 -8.93
N VAL A 293 -16.29 3.77 -8.72
CA VAL A 293 -15.89 3.30 -7.38
C VAL A 293 -14.56 3.92 -6.97
N ALA A 294 -13.61 4.07 -7.90
CA ALA A 294 -12.39 4.86 -7.67
C ALA A 294 -12.73 6.31 -7.24
N ASN A 295 -13.74 6.92 -7.87
CA ASN A 295 -14.23 8.25 -7.49
C ASN A 295 -14.87 8.26 -6.10
N ASP A 296 -15.58 7.19 -5.72
CA ASP A 296 -16.14 7.04 -4.38
C ASP A 296 -15.06 6.91 -3.30
N TYR A 297 -14.03 6.11 -3.57
CA TYR A 297 -12.87 6.01 -2.69
C TYR A 297 -12.17 7.36 -2.48
N ALA A 298 -11.97 8.13 -3.56
CA ALA A 298 -11.44 9.48 -3.46
C ALA A 298 -12.37 10.41 -2.65
N ARG A 299 -13.70 10.30 -2.83
CA ARG A 299 -14.70 11.04 -2.05
C ARG A 299 -14.65 10.71 -0.55
N GLN A 300 -14.52 9.42 -0.20
CA GLN A 300 -14.40 8.98 1.19
C GLN A 300 -13.13 9.53 1.85
N LEU A 301 -11.99 9.47 1.15
CA LEU A 301 -10.74 10.09 1.61
C LEU A 301 -10.93 11.59 1.84
N ALA A 302 -11.50 12.32 0.88
CA ALA A 302 -11.73 13.76 0.99
C ALA A 302 -12.62 14.13 2.19
N GLY A 303 -13.69 13.37 2.42
CA GLY A 303 -14.54 13.54 3.61
C GLY A 303 -13.78 13.29 4.92
N GLY A 304 -12.91 12.27 4.95
CA GLY A 304 -12.02 12.00 6.07
C GLY A 304 -11.03 13.13 6.34
N TRP A 305 -10.42 13.69 5.29
CA TRP A 305 -9.52 14.84 5.38
C TRP A 305 -10.20 16.05 6.01
N ALA A 306 -11.41 16.39 5.59
CA ALA A 306 -12.16 17.53 6.14
C ALA A 306 -12.39 17.39 7.66
N ALA A 307 -12.80 16.20 8.13
CA ALA A 307 -12.98 15.94 9.56
C ALA A 307 -11.67 16.02 10.35
N CYS A 308 -10.57 15.55 9.75
CA CYS A 308 -9.23 15.60 10.32
C CYS A 308 -8.67 17.03 10.38
N GLN A 309 -8.92 17.87 9.37
CA GLN A 309 -8.50 19.27 9.37
C GLN A 309 -9.12 20.08 10.51
N VAL A 310 -10.40 19.83 10.82
CA VAL A 310 -11.06 20.42 12.00
C VAL A 310 -10.33 19.99 13.27
N LEU A 311 -10.00 18.70 13.40
CA LEU A 311 -9.25 18.18 14.54
C LEU A 311 -7.86 18.82 14.67
N VAL A 312 -7.12 18.93 13.57
CA VAL A 312 -5.79 19.56 13.55
C VAL A 312 -5.90 21.04 13.92
N ALA A 313 -6.88 21.76 13.39
CA ALA A 313 -7.12 23.16 13.72
C ALA A 313 -7.46 23.36 15.21
N ASN A 314 -8.33 22.52 15.77
CA ASN A 314 -8.64 22.51 17.20
C ASN A 314 -7.39 22.25 18.04
N ALA A 315 -6.61 21.21 17.70
CA ALA A 315 -5.40 20.85 18.41
C ALA A 315 -4.34 21.96 18.36
N LEU A 316 -4.13 22.57 17.19
CA LEU A 316 -3.22 23.71 17.05
C LEU A 316 -3.67 24.93 17.82
N SER A 317 -4.98 25.17 17.94
CA SER A 317 -5.48 26.28 18.76
C SER A 317 -5.26 26.04 20.26
N VAL A 318 -5.40 24.80 20.72
CA VAL A 318 -5.09 24.44 22.12
C VAL A 318 -3.60 24.54 22.39
N LEU A 319 -2.76 23.94 21.53
CA LEU A 319 -1.30 23.96 21.68
C LEU A 319 -0.71 25.36 21.50
N GLY A 320 -1.29 26.16 20.59
CA GLY A 320 -0.89 27.54 20.32
C GLY A 320 -1.44 28.54 21.33
N GLY A 321 -2.44 28.18 22.13
CA GLY A 321 -3.06 29.05 23.14
C GLY A 321 -4.00 30.13 22.58
N SER A 322 -4.21 30.17 21.25
CA SER A 322 -5.09 31.14 20.59
C SER A 322 -5.82 30.53 19.40
N LYS A 323 -6.98 31.08 19.07
CA LYS A 323 -7.73 30.73 17.86
C LYS A 323 -7.21 31.59 16.69
N GLU A 324 -6.72 30.94 15.64
CA GLU A 324 -6.23 31.60 14.43
C GLU A 324 -7.04 31.21 13.18
N SER A 325 -6.74 31.78 12.01
CA SER A 325 -7.37 31.36 10.75
C SER A 325 -6.46 30.38 10.00
N PHE A 326 -6.57 29.09 10.32
CA PHE A 326 -5.75 28.05 9.70
C PHE A 326 -6.25 27.70 8.29
N VAL A 327 -5.32 27.60 7.35
CA VAL A 327 -5.57 27.23 5.95
C VAL A 327 -4.68 26.05 5.56
N PHE A 328 -5.33 25.02 5.02
CA PHE A 328 -4.67 23.82 4.52
C PHE A 328 -4.51 23.93 3.00
N CYS A 329 -3.27 23.81 2.51
CA CYS A 329 -2.97 23.88 1.08
C CYS A 329 -2.92 22.47 0.45
N GLU A 330 -4.08 21.88 0.12
CA GLU A 330 -4.12 20.52 -0.45
C GLU A 330 -3.57 20.43 -1.89
N ALA A 331 -3.52 21.56 -2.60
CA ALA A 331 -3.17 21.64 -4.02
C ALA A 331 -1.77 22.24 -4.29
N LEU A 332 -0.83 22.11 -3.33
CA LEU A 332 0.56 22.59 -3.49
C LEU A 332 1.28 21.95 -4.68
N ASN A 333 0.97 20.70 -5.01
CA ASN A 333 1.55 20.00 -6.15
C ASN A 333 1.25 20.68 -7.50
N VAL A 334 0.14 21.43 -7.62
CA VAL A 334 -0.22 22.26 -8.78
C VAL A 334 0.00 23.75 -8.51
N SER A 335 0.73 24.04 -7.43
CA SER A 335 1.04 25.39 -6.94
C SER A 335 -0.21 26.22 -6.66
N VAL A 336 -1.28 25.64 -6.11
CA VAL A 336 -2.48 26.38 -5.71
C VAL A 336 -2.58 26.38 -4.18
N CYS A 337 -2.60 27.58 -3.59
CA CYS A 337 -2.98 27.78 -2.19
C CYS A 337 -3.69 29.16 -2.03
N PRO A 338 -4.79 29.27 -1.26
CA PRO A 338 -5.61 30.48 -1.21
C PRO A 338 -4.96 31.74 -0.60
N ILE A 339 -3.99 31.62 0.31
CA ILE A 339 -3.40 32.76 1.03
C ILE A 339 -1.90 32.81 0.77
N THR A 340 -1.42 33.89 0.14
CA THR A 340 0.01 34.05 -0.14
C THR A 340 0.54 35.48 -0.06
N GLU A 341 -0.21 36.42 0.53
CA GLU A 341 0.19 37.84 0.58
C GLU A 341 0.96 38.18 1.87
N ALA A 342 0.41 37.90 3.04
CA ALA A 342 1.10 37.91 4.34
C ALA A 342 0.55 36.80 5.23
N PHE A 343 1.41 35.89 5.69
CA PHE A 343 0.99 34.68 6.42
C PHE A 343 2.10 34.13 7.31
N SER A 344 1.70 33.40 8.35
CA SER A 344 2.59 32.55 9.16
C SER A 344 2.53 31.11 8.64
N VAL A 345 3.66 30.40 8.69
CA VAL A 345 3.76 28.98 8.29
C VAL A 345 3.93 28.12 9.53
N ILE A 346 3.00 27.19 9.74
CA ILE A 346 3.06 26.18 10.78
C ILE A 346 3.47 24.87 10.12
N LEU A 347 4.54 24.27 10.63
CA LEU A 347 5.07 22.99 10.16
C LEU A 347 4.88 21.94 11.24
N TYR A 348 4.07 20.92 10.95
CA TYR A 348 3.94 19.76 11.83
C TYR A 348 4.79 18.61 11.28
N ASN A 349 5.79 18.19 12.05
CA ASN A 349 6.64 17.04 11.72
C ASN A 349 6.13 15.78 12.44
N PRO A 350 5.51 14.81 11.74
CA PRO A 350 5.01 13.59 12.36
C PRO A 350 6.12 12.59 12.76
N LEU A 351 7.36 12.81 12.31
CA LEU A 351 8.48 11.92 12.61
C LEU A 351 9.08 12.23 13.98
N PRO A 352 9.54 11.20 14.72
CA PRO A 352 10.10 11.38 16.07
C PRO A 352 11.55 11.91 16.07
N ARG A 353 11.97 12.57 14.98
CA ARG A 353 13.33 13.08 14.76
C ARG A 353 13.31 14.40 14.01
N ARG A 354 14.35 15.20 14.21
CA ARG A 354 14.56 16.44 13.44
C ARG A 354 14.86 16.11 11.99
N ILE A 355 14.22 16.80 11.06
CA ILE A 355 14.43 16.65 9.63
C ILE A 355 14.62 18.01 8.97
N LEU A 356 15.44 18.05 7.92
CA LEU A 356 15.61 19.22 7.08
C LEU A 356 14.74 19.05 5.82
N TRP A 357 13.64 19.76 5.71
CA TRP A 357 12.71 19.59 4.60
C TRP A 357 12.53 20.89 3.81
N PRO A 358 12.75 20.90 2.48
CA PRO A 358 12.52 22.09 1.67
C PRO A 358 11.01 22.35 1.56
N ILE A 359 10.58 23.55 1.95
CA ILE A 359 9.19 23.99 1.81
C ILE A 359 9.06 24.86 0.57
N ARG A 360 8.09 24.54 -0.28
CA ARG A 360 7.79 25.30 -1.51
C ARG A 360 6.34 25.73 -1.50
N LEU A 361 6.12 27.05 -1.43
CA LEU A 361 4.79 27.66 -1.44
C LEU A 361 4.62 28.52 -2.70
N PRO A 362 3.45 28.48 -3.36
CA PRO A 362 3.12 29.50 -4.34
C PRO A 362 3.01 30.85 -3.67
N VAL A 363 3.48 31.91 -4.32
CA VAL A 363 3.37 33.29 -3.82
C VAL A 363 3.12 34.25 -4.98
N ASN A 364 2.45 35.37 -4.70
CA ASN A 364 2.10 36.39 -5.70
C ASN A 364 3.10 37.55 -5.78
N GLY A 365 3.84 37.81 -4.70
CA GLY A 365 4.81 38.90 -4.62
C GLY A 365 6.14 38.60 -5.33
N THR A 366 6.91 39.66 -5.58
CA THR A 366 8.24 39.61 -6.21
C THR A 366 9.39 39.57 -5.21
N SER A 367 9.10 39.78 -3.91
CA SER A 367 10.07 39.72 -2.82
C SER A 367 9.38 39.28 -1.53
N TYR A 368 10.02 38.38 -0.80
CA TYR A 368 9.57 37.89 0.50
C TYR A 368 10.78 37.80 1.44
N VAL A 369 10.56 38.13 2.71
CA VAL A 369 11.51 37.87 3.79
C VAL A 369 10.94 36.73 4.62
N VAL A 370 11.63 35.59 4.62
CA VAL A 370 11.25 34.44 5.46
C VAL A 370 12.05 34.54 6.75
N THR A 371 11.36 34.49 7.89
CA THR A 371 11.99 34.50 9.21
C THR A 371 11.59 33.28 10.01
N ASP A 372 12.49 32.84 10.88
CA ASP A 372 12.20 31.84 11.91
C ASP A 372 11.36 32.49 13.04
N PRO A 373 10.87 31.71 14.02
CA PRO A 373 10.09 32.26 15.13
C PRO A 373 10.86 33.27 16.02
N ASP A 374 12.19 33.34 15.93
CA ASP A 374 13.02 34.30 16.64
C ASP A 374 13.32 35.57 15.80
N GLY A 375 12.75 35.66 14.60
CA GLY A 375 12.96 36.78 13.67
C GLY A 375 14.28 36.70 12.90
N ARG A 376 15.01 35.58 12.97
CA ARG A 376 16.23 35.40 12.16
C ARG A 376 15.84 35.05 10.74
N ALA A 377 16.53 35.62 9.76
CA ALA A 377 16.28 35.33 8.36
C ALA A 377 16.56 33.85 8.05
N VAL A 378 15.59 33.18 7.41
CA VAL A 378 15.73 31.82 6.88
C VAL A 378 16.11 31.94 5.40
N PRO A 379 17.15 31.23 4.93
CA PRO A 379 17.50 31.22 3.52
C PRO A 379 16.32 30.79 2.65
N SER A 380 15.89 31.68 1.74
CA SER A 380 14.74 31.47 0.87
C SER A 380 15.01 31.99 -0.52
N VAL A 381 14.40 31.38 -1.53
CA VAL A 381 14.54 31.81 -2.93
C VAL A 381 13.20 31.75 -3.65
N LEU A 382 12.97 32.73 -4.52
CA LEU A 382 11.84 32.74 -5.44
C LEU A 382 12.22 32.04 -6.74
N VAL A 383 11.40 31.07 -7.11
CA VAL A 383 11.58 30.29 -8.34
C VAL A 383 10.31 30.44 -9.19
N PRO A 384 10.43 30.82 -10.48
CA PRO A 384 9.27 30.94 -11.35
C PRO A 384 8.46 29.64 -11.43
N VAL A 385 7.13 29.75 -11.52
CA VAL A 385 6.27 28.58 -11.72
C VAL A 385 6.56 27.99 -13.11
N SER A 386 7.05 26.75 -13.12
CA SER A 386 7.39 26.00 -14.34
C SER A 386 6.22 25.98 -15.34
N PRO A 387 6.47 25.98 -16.66
CA PRO A 387 5.43 25.87 -17.67
C PRO A 387 4.54 24.63 -17.52
N SER A 388 5.11 23.49 -17.10
CA SER A 388 4.35 22.25 -16.84
C SER A 388 3.31 22.44 -15.75
N THR A 389 3.69 23.05 -14.62
CA THR A 389 2.76 23.37 -13.52
C THR A 389 1.70 24.39 -13.91
N ARG A 390 2.03 25.40 -14.73
CA ARG A 390 1.02 26.34 -15.26
C ARG A 390 -0.04 25.63 -16.10
N ARG A 391 0.34 24.62 -16.87
CA ARG A 391 -0.62 23.76 -17.60
C ARG A 391 -1.52 22.95 -16.67
N LEU A 392 -1.02 22.51 -15.51
CA LEU A 392 -1.85 21.80 -14.51
C LEU A 392 -2.97 22.67 -13.93
N ARG A 393 -2.77 23.99 -13.83
CA ARG A 393 -3.77 24.92 -13.30
C ARG A 393 -4.96 25.15 -14.25
N ALA A 394 -4.81 24.86 -15.54
CA ALA A 394 -5.77 25.23 -16.59
C ALA A 394 -6.97 24.26 -16.73
N PHE A 395 -7.56 23.81 -15.61
CA PHE A 395 -8.86 23.11 -15.60
C PHE A 395 -10.08 24.06 -15.73
N GLY A 396 -9.84 25.37 -15.93
CA GLY A 396 -10.76 26.25 -16.64
C GLY A 396 -10.33 26.33 -18.11
N VAL A 397 -11.24 26.02 -19.04
CA VAL A 397 -10.99 26.05 -20.49
C VAL A 397 -10.37 27.38 -20.88
N THR A 398 -9.06 27.40 -21.06
CA THR A 398 -8.34 28.48 -21.72
C THR A 398 -7.61 27.83 -22.89
N ARG A 399 -8.06 28.13 -24.11
CA ARG A 399 -7.27 27.85 -25.31
C ARG A 399 -5.97 28.66 -25.19
N LEU A 400 -4.92 28.02 -24.70
CA LEU A 400 -3.56 28.55 -24.84
C LEU A 400 -3.11 28.31 -26.28
N SER A 401 -3.41 29.26 -27.15
CA SER A 401 -2.69 29.45 -28.41
C SER A 401 -1.38 30.17 -28.12
N ASP A 402 -0.44 29.46 -27.50
CA ASP A 402 0.97 29.89 -27.46
C ASP A 402 1.76 29.00 -28.41
N THR A 403 1.85 29.47 -29.65
CA THR A 403 2.90 29.13 -30.61
C THR A 403 4.15 29.95 -30.28
N GLU A 404 4.67 29.84 -29.07
CA GLU A 404 6.07 30.22 -28.84
C GLU A 404 6.92 28.97 -29.07
N THR A 405 7.53 28.93 -30.25
CA THR A 405 8.74 28.14 -30.47
C THR A 405 9.81 28.80 -29.59
N PRO A 406 10.30 28.14 -28.51
CA PRO A 406 11.41 28.71 -27.78
C PRO A 406 12.58 28.84 -28.76
N PRO A 407 13.28 29.99 -28.79
CA PRO A 407 14.49 30.11 -29.59
C PRO A 407 15.43 28.97 -29.20
N SER A 408 15.96 28.26 -30.19
CA SER A 408 16.96 27.22 -29.95
C SER A 408 18.12 27.86 -29.19
N PRO A 409 18.41 27.43 -27.94
CA PRO A 409 19.59 27.92 -27.26
C PRO A 409 20.82 27.54 -28.11
N PRO A 410 21.84 28.40 -28.20
CA PRO A 410 23.10 28.03 -28.84
C PRO A 410 23.61 26.73 -28.20
N LYS A 411 24.17 25.83 -29.02
CA LYS A 411 24.78 24.58 -28.54
C LYS A 411 25.75 24.92 -27.41
N PRO A 412 25.53 24.48 -26.18
CA PRO A 412 26.49 24.74 -25.12
C PRO A 412 27.75 23.93 -25.45
N GLU A 413 28.91 24.59 -25.49
CA GLU A 413 30.23 23.95 -25.64
C GLU A 413 30.61 23.12 -24.40
N ARG A 414 29.83 23.19 -23.30
CA ARG A 414 30.03 22.44 -22.05
C ARG A 414 28.74 21.72 -21.62
N PRO A 415 28.85 20.53 -20.98
CA PRO A 415 27.70 19.86 -20.35
C PRO A 415 26.97 20.80 -19.39
N TYR A 416 25.64 20.73 -19.35
CA TYR A 416 24.91 21.35 -18.23
C TYR A 416 25.24 20.53 -16.97
N GLU A 417 25.35 21.22 -15.84
CA GLU A 417 25.59 20.57 -14.54
C GLU A 417 24.77 21.27 -13.46
N ILE A 418 24.36 20.51 -12.44
CA ILE A 418 23.86 21.04 -11.17
C ILE A 418 24.64 20.42 -10.03
N GLU A 419 24.84 21.17 -8.96
CA GLU A 419 25.67 20.75 -7.82
C GLU A 419 25.14 21.30 -6.50
N ASN A 420 25.30 20.53 -5.43
CA ASN A 420 25.23 21.00 -4.04
C ASN A 420 26.47 20.49 -3.27
N GLU A 421 26.46 20.59 -1.95
CA GLU A 421 27.61 20.24 -1.10
C GLU A 421 27.98 18.74 -1.13
N TYR A 422 27.08 17.88 -1.61
CA TYR A 422 27.21 16.42 -1.55
C TYR A 422 27.18 15.74 -2.90
N LEU A 423 26.48 16.32 -3.88
CA LEU A 423 26.18 15.69 -5.16
C LEU A 423 26.45 16.66 -6.31
N ARG A 424 26.92 16.09 -7.42
CA ARG A 424 26.96 16.74 -8.73
C ARG A 424 26.25 15.86 -9.74
N VAL A 425 25.44 16.45 -10.61
CA VAL A 425 24.75 15.76 -11.71
C VAL A 425 25.13 16.43 -13.02
N LEU A 426 25.60 15.63 -13.97
CA LEU A 426 25.95 16.09 -15.32
C LEU A 426 24.87 15.68 -16.32
N PHE A 427 24.73 16.51 -17.37
CA PHE A 427 23.77 16.28 -18.44
C PHE A 427 24.46 16.37 -19.80
N ASP A 428 24.12 15.43 -20.66
CA ASP A 428 24.62 15.38 -22.02
C ASP A 428 24.08 16.57 -22.84
N PRO A 429 24.94 17.42 -23.44
CA PRO A 429 24.52 18.62 -24.17
C PRO A 429 23.84 18.31 -25.52
N ILE A 430 24.02 17.10 -26.05
CA ILE A 430 23.41 16.63 -27.31
C ILE A 430 22.01 16.09 -27.02
N THR A 431 21.89 15.16 -26.06
CA THR A 431 20.61 14.48 -25.78
C THR A 431 19.72 15.24 -24.79
N GLY A 432 20.32 16.04 -23.90
CA GLY A 432 19.64 16.72 -22.79
C GLY A 432 19.33 15.80 -21.61
N LEU A 433 19.80 14.54 -21.64
CA LEU A 433 19.59 13.56 -20.59
C LEU A 433 20.64 13.67 -19.50
N MET A 434 20.30 13.20 -18.30
CA MET A 434 21.30 12.92 -17.27
C MET A 434 22.34 11.96 -17.84
N SER A 435 23.62 12.22 -17.61
CA SER A 435 24.74 11.39 -18.08
C SER A 435 25.58 10.83 -16.93
N GLU A 436 25.60 11.50 -15.78
CA GLU A 436 26.41 11.10 -14.63
C GLU A 436 25.85 11.65 -13.32
N ILE A 437 25.95 10.86 -12.24
CA ILE A 437 25.76 11.31 -10.86
C ILE A 437 27.07 11.09 -10.11
N GLN A 438 27.52 12.10 -9.39
CA GLN A 438 28.69 12.05 -8.52
C GLN A 438 28.27 12.25 -7.06
N ASN A 439 28.74 11.37 -6.18
CA ASN A 439 28.73 11.59 -4.74
C ASN A 439 30.09 12.14 -4.33
N LEU A 440 30.11 13.45 -4.04
CA LEU A 440 31.32 14.22 -3.72
C LEU A 440 31.90 13.86 -2.36
N GLU A 441 31.06 13.47 -1.40
CA GLU A 441 31.46 13.07 -0.04
C GLU A 441 32.14 11.70 -0.04
N GLN A 442 31.61 10.74 -0.81
CA GLN A 442 32.11 9.36 -0.86
C GLN A 442 33.11 9.11 -2.01
N GLY A 443 33.32 10.09 -2.88
CA GLY A 443 34.16 10.00 -4.08
C GLY A 443 33.64 9.00 -5.12
N ILE A 444 32.32 8.84 -5.23
CA ILE A 444 31.68 7.93 -6.18
C ILE A 444 31.32 8.70 -7.44
N VAL A 445 31.66 8.15 -8.60
CA VAL A 445 31.23 8.66 -9.90
C VAL A 445 30.53 7.52 -10.62
N LEU A 446 29.27 7.74 -11.02
CA LEU A 446 28.47 6.75 -11.72
C LEU A 446 27.94 7.34 -13.03
N PRO A 447 28.44 6.89 -14.19
CA PRO A 447 27.78 7.10 -15.46
C PRO A 447 26.37 6.49 -15.44
N VAL A 448 25.37 7.34 -15.66
CA VAL A 448 23.96 6.94 -15.62
C VAL A 448 23.15 7.77 -16.60
N THR A 449 22.34 7.09 -17.41
CA THR A 449 21.33 7.73 -18.24
C THR A 449 19.96 7.50 -17.64
N GLN A 450 19.23 8.59 -17.36
CA GLN A 450 17.82 8.52 -16.98
C GLN A 450 16.95 9.10 -18.10
N SER A 451 15.93 8.34 -18.52
CA SER A 451 14.96 8.76 -19.53
C SER A 451 13.59 8.11 -19.33
N PHE A 452 12.58 8.62 -20.03
CA PHE A 452 11.25 8.04 -20.07
C PHE A 452 11.04 7.20 -21.33
N TYR A 453 10.46 6.03 -21.12
CA TYR A 453 10.04 5.13 -22.19
C TYR A 453 8.59 4.70 -21.97
N TRP A 454 8.01 4.00 -22.92
CA TRP A 454 6.73 3.34 -22.73
C TRP A 454 6.68 1.99 -23.43
N TYR A 455 6.01 1.03 -22.81
CA TYR A 455 5.66 -0.22 -23.46
C TYR A 455 4.32 -0.05 -24.18
N ASN A 456 4.24 -0.55 -25.41
CA ASN A 456 2.98 -0.68 -26.11
C ASN A 456 2.17 -1.83 -25.50
N ALA A 457 0.98 -1.51 -25.00
CA ALA A 457 0.09 -2.46 -24.37
C ALA A 457 -0.45 -3.47 -25.40
N SER A 458 -0.34 -4.75 -25.10
CA SER A 458 -0.92 -5.80 -25.95
C SER A 458 -2.44 -5.77 -25.92
N ILE A 459 -3.04 -6.02 -27.07
CA ILE A 459 -4.49 -6.21 -27.25
C ILE A 459 -4.85 -7.69 -27.48
N GLY A 460 -3.89 -8.59 -27.27
CA GLY A 460 -3.96 -9.96 -27.76
C GLY A 460 -3.17 -10.15 -29.07
N ASN A 461 -2.76 -11.38 -29.33
CA ASN A 461 -2.09 -11.81 -30.56
C ASN A 461 -2.43 -13.29 -30.84
N GLU A 462 -1.80 -13.88 -31.85
CA GLU A 462 -2.00 -15.29 -32.24
C GLU A 462 -1.63 -16.28 -31.12
N ASP A 463 -0.63 -15.95 -30.29
CA ASP A 463 -0.19 -16.82 -29.17
C ASP A 463 -1.18 -16.82 -27.99
N SER A 464 -1.80 -15.67 -27.73
CA SER A 464 -2.74 -15.49 -26.63
C SER A 464 -3.62 -14.27 -26.85
N SER A 465 -4.92 -14.41 -26.59
CA SER A 465 -5.89 -13.31 -26.64
C SER A 465 -5.79 -12.35 -25.45
N GLN A 466 -4.90 -12.59 -24.48
CA GLN A 466 -4.79 -11.77 -23.27
C GLN A 466 -4.38 -10.32 -23.58
N ALA A 467 -5.21 -9.34 -23.26
CA ALA A 467 -4.84 -7.93 -23.32
C ALA A 467 -4.13 -7.46 -22.03
N SER A 468 -3.42 -6.33 -22.11
CA SER A 468 -3.02 -5.57 -20.92
C SER A 468 -4.20 -4.77 -20.39
N GLY A 469 -4.36 -4.69 -19.07
CA GLY A 469 -5.50 -4.03 -18.43
C GLY A 469 -5.19 -3.56 -17.00
N ALA A 470 -6.22 -3.37 -16.17
CA ALA A 470 -6.05 -2.86 -14.82
C ALA A 470 -5.17 -3.79 -13.95
N TYR A 471 -5.30 -5.11 -14.11
CA TYR A 471 -4.54 -6.14 -13.38
C TYR A 471 -3.26 -6.53 -14.11
N ILE A 472 -3.40 -6.85 -15.40
CA ILE A 472 -2.36 -7.49 -16.20
C ILE A 472 -1.48 -6.44 -16.87
N PHE A 473 -0.17 -6.70 -16.84
CA PHE A 473 0.80 -6.03 -17.68
C PHE A 473 1.27 -7.03 -18.73
N ARG A 474 0.97 -6.74 -20.00
CA ARG A 474 1.43 -7.53 -21.15
C ARG A 474 1.95 -6.60 -22.25
N PRO A 475 3.26 -6.36 -22.33
CA PRO A 475 3.83 -5.53 -23.39
C PRO A 475 3.93 -6.30 -24.71
N ASN A 476 3.69 -5.65 -25.84
CA ASN A 476 3.87 -6.25 -27.18
C ASN A 476 5.34 -6.55 -27.54
N SER A 477 6.29 -5.93 -26.83
CA SER A 477 7.72 -6.06 -27.09
C SER A 477 8.49 -5.96 -25.78
N SER A 478 9.63 -6.66 -25.72
CA SER A 478 10.57 -6.50 -24.61
C SER A 478 11.37 -5.20 -24.67
N HIS A 479 11.33 -4.49 -25.80
CA HIS A 479 12.00 -3.21 -25.99
C HIS A 479 10.99 -2.07 -25.87
N PRO A 480 11.09 -1.22 -24.83
CA PRO A 480 10.21 -0.08 -24.69
C PRO A 480 10.59 1.04 -25.68
N ILE A 481 9.63 1.88 -26.03
CA ILE A 481 9.79 2.97 -27.00
C ILE A 481 10.13 4.26 -26.25
N PRO A 482 11.19 5.02 -26.64
CA PRO A 482 11.52 6.29 -25.99
C PRO A 482 10.40 7.32 -26.12
N VAL A 483 10.03 8.00 -25.04
CA VAL A 483 9.02 9.07 -25.07
C VAL A 483 9.47 10.26 -25.91
N VAL A 484 10.78 10.55 -25.92
CA VAL A 484 11.40 11.61 -26.73
C VAL A 484 11.45 11.29 -28.24
N GLY A 485 11.16 10.05 -28.63
CA GLY A 485 11.28 9.59 -30.01
C GLY A 485 12.71 9.71 -30.54
N SER A 486 12.87 10.23 -31.75
CA SER A 486 14.18 10.53 -32.38
C SER A 486 14.71 11.94 -32.06
N GLY A 487 13.99 12.70 -31.24
CA GLY A 487 14.34 14.07 -30.89
C GLY A 487 15.36 14.16 -29.75
N ARG A 488 15.59 15.39 -29.28
CA ARG A 488 16.36 15.67 -28.06
C ARG A 488 15.48 16.23 -26.96
N VAL A 489 15.87 16.03 -25.71
CA VAL A 489 15.18 16.60 -24.56
C VAL A 489 15.49 18.10 -24.47
N SER A 490 14.44 18.92 -24.36
CA SER A 490 14.63 20.35 -24.14
C SER A 490 14.91 20.62 -22.67
N THR A 491 15.93 21.42 -22.39
CA THR A 491 16.43 21.67 -21.03
C THR A 491 16.47 23.16 -20.70
N SER A 492 16.13 23.51 -19.46
CA SER A 492 16.41 24.83 -18.88
C SER A 492 16.95 24.66 -17.46
N VAL A 493 17.86 25.54 -17.05
CA VAL A 493 18.53 25.46 -15.75
C VAL A 493 18.22 26.69 -14.91
N VAL A 494 17.98 26.48 -13.62
CA VAL A 494 17.83 27.51 -12.60
C VAL A 494 18.84 27.20 -11.50
N LYS A 495 19.83 28.07 -11.31
CA LYS A 495 20.82 27.93 -10.23
C LYS A 495 20.63 29.02 -9.20
N THR A 496 20.42 28.61 -7.96
CA THR A 496 20.32 29.48 -6.80
C THR A 496 21.12 28.84 -5.65
N PRO A 497 21.51 29.60 -4.61
CA PRO A 497 22.25 29.02 -3.49
C PRO A 497 21.47 27.93 -2.73
N GLN A 498 20.13 28.00 -2.69
CA GLN A 498 19.29 27.04 -1.96
C GLN A 498 18.82 25.87 -2.83
N LEU A 499 18.77 26.06 -4.15
CA LEU A 499 18.27 25.08 -5.11
C LEU A 499 18.98 25.23 -6.46
N GLN A 500 19.51 24.13 -6.97
CA GLN A 500 19.83 24.00 -8.40
C GLN A 500 18.83 23.03 -9.04
N GLU A 501 18.14 23.49 -10.08
CA GLU A 501 17.11 22.74 -10.80
C GLU A 501 17.42 22.72 -12.30
N LEU A 502 17.32 21.56 -12.93
CA LEU A 502 17.27 21.41 -14.38
C LEU A 502 15.91 20.85 -14.78
N GLN A 503 15.16 21.61 -15.58
CA GLN A 503 13.88 21.19 -16.14
C GLN A 503 14.10 20.50 -17.48
N GLN A 504 13.48 19.34 -17.65
CA GLN A 504 13.53 18.51 -18.84
C GLN A 504 12.13 18.37 -19.43
N ARG A 505 12.01 18.58 -20.75
CA ARG A 505 10.79 18.31 -21.51
C ARG A 505 11.08 17.22 -22.55
N PHE A 506 10.53 16.03 -22.31
CA PHE A 506 10.69 14.86 -23.19
C PHE A 506 9.68 14.89 -24.34
N SER A 507 8.45 15.30 -24.05
CA SER A 507 7.37 15.42 -25.04
C SER A 507 6.35 16.49 -24.61
N PRO A 508 5.29 16.77 -25.39
CA PRO A 508 4.19 17.62 -24.96
C PRO A 508 3.32 17.06 -23.82
N TRP A 509 3.59 15.85 -23.34
CA TRP A 509 2.84 15.16 -22.27
C TRP A 509 3.76 14.53 -21.21
N CYS A 510 5.07 14.77 -21.26
CA CYS A 510 6.04 14.21 -20.33
C CYS A 510 7.15 15.22 -20.00
N TRP A 511 7.27 15.54 -18.71
CA TRP A 511 8.23 16.51 -18.15
C TRP A 511 8.87 15.98 -16.87
N GLN A 512 10.06 16.48 -16.57
CA GLN A 512 10.74 16.22 -15.30
C GLN A 512 11.46 17.48 -14.82
N ALA A 513 11.54 17.68 -13.51
CA ALA A 513 12.48 18.59 -12.88
C ALA A 513 13.48 17.77 -12.07
N VAL A 514 14.78 17.94 -12.37
CA VAL A 514 15.89 17.34 -11.63
C VAL A 514 16.41 18.39 -10.65
N ARG A 515 16.35 18.11 -9.35
CA ARG A 515 16.66 19.09 -8.30
C ARG A 515 17.74 18.60 -7.37
N LEU A 516 18.65 19.51 -7.03
CA LEU A 516 19.56 19.41 -5.89
C LEU A 516 19.25 20.55 -4.93
N HIS A 517 18.74 20.20 -3.76
CA HIS A 517 18.52 21.13 -2.66
C HIS A 517 19.80 21.28 -1.83
N ALA A 518 20.10 22.49 -1.37
CA ALA A 518 21.19 22.71 -0.43
C ALA A 518 21.03 21.85 0.83
N GLY A 519 22.11 21.25 1.31
CA GLY A 519 22.11 20.43 2.53
C GLY A 519 21.54 19.01 2.37
N ARG A 520 21.16 18.57 1.16
CA ARG A 520 20.51 17.27 0.93
C ARG A 520 21.38 16.29 0.13
N ARG A 521 21.31 14.99 0.46
CA ARG A 521 22.15 13.91 -0.11
C ARG A 521 21.43 13.03 -1.14
N PHE A 522 20.48 13.59 -1.90
CA PHE A 522 19.79 12.87 -2.97
C PHE A 522 19.51 13.79 -4.16
N VAL A 523 19.33 13.17 -5.32
CA VAL A 523 18.76 13.83 -6.50
C VAL A 523 17.24 13.65 -6.46
N GLU A 524 16.48 14.74 -6.51
CA GLU A 524 15.02 14.68 -6.62
C GLU A 524 14.61 14.76 -8.10
N LEU A 525 13.79 13.81 -8.54
CA LEU A 525 13.18 13.78 -9.87
C LEU A 525 11.68 13.93 -9.73
N GLU A 526 11.17 15.15 -9.89
CA GLU A 526 9.73 15.41 -9.95
C GLU A 526 9.27 15.25 -11.40
N TRP A 527 8.48 14.21 -11.66
CA TRP A 527 7.98 13.91 -12.99
C TRP A 527 6.50 14.30 -13.13
N THR A 528 6.10 14.66 -14.35
CA THR A 528 4.72 14.93 -14.72
C THR A 528 4.43 14.21 -16.03
N VAL A 529 3.50 13.25 -16.02
CA VAL A 529 3.14 12.40 -17.16
C VAL A 529 1.64 12.49 -17.42
N GLY A 530 1.29 12.85 -18.64
CA GLY A 530 -0.06 12.83 -19.17
C GLY A 530 -0.49 14.16 -19.83
N PRO A 531 -1.75 14.25 -20.28
CA PRO A 531 -2.59 13.11 -20.62
C PRO A 531 -1.87 12.20 -21.63
N ILE A 532 -1.82 10.90 -21.38
CA ILE A 532 -1.11 9.96 -22.26
C ILE A 532 -1.89 9.89 -23.58
N PRO A 533 -1.27 10.20 -24.74
CA PRO A 533 -1.97 10.16 -26.02
C PRO A 533 -2.32 8.72 -26.38
N VAL A 534 -3.53 8.52 -26.89
CA VAL A 534 -4.06 7.21 -27.33
C VAL A 534 -4.86 7.32 -28.63
N GLU A 535 -4.83 8.50 -29.27
CA GLU A 535 -5.49 8.79 -30.54
C GLU A 535 -4.89 7.97 -31.70
N ASP A 536 -3.68 7.44 -31.51
CA ASP A 536 -3.01 6.47 -32.38
C ASP A 536 -3.52 5.04 -32.22
N GLY A 537 -4.48 4.80 -31.32
CA GLY A 537 -5.03 3.48 -31.04
C GLY A 537 -4.11 2.58 -30.19
N TRP A 538 -3.06 3.14 -29.58
CA TRP A 538 -2.12 2.37 -28.74
C TRP A 538 -2.25 2.72 -27.27
N GLY A 539 -2.50 1.71 -26.44
CA GLY A 539 -2.34 1.80 -24.99
C GLY A 539 -0.86 1.91 -24.63
N LYS A 540 -0.53 2.75 -23.64
CA LYS A 540 0.86 3.05 -23.28
C LYS A 540 1.08 2.92 -21.79
N GLU A 541 2.18 2.26 -21.44
CA GLU A 541 2.62 2.02 -20.07
C GLU A 541 3.98 2.69 -19.87
N VAL A 542 3.97 3.86 -19.24
CA VAL A 542 5.10 4.80 -19.20
C VAL A 542 6.01 4.45 -18.03
N ILE A 543 7.30 4.36 -18.30
CA ILE A 543 8.34 4.03 -17.33
C ILE A 543 9.38 5.16 -17.22
N SER A 544 9.88 5.39 -16.01
CA SER A 544 11.14 6.09 -15.76
C SER A 544 12.23 5.04 -15.62
N ARG A 545 13.28 5.12 -16.44
CA ARG A 545 14.34 4.11 -16.50
C ARG A 545 15.71 4.75 -16.31
N PHE A 546 16.54 4.09 -15.50
CA PHE A 546 17.93 4.38 -15.27
C PHE A 546 18.78 3.27 -15.89
N ASP A 547 19.72 3.62 -16.73
CA ASP A 547 20.72 2.72 -17.30
C ASP A 547 22.11 3.10 -16.79
N THR A 548 22.82 2.15 -16.20
CA THR A 548 24.13 2.36 -15.58
C THR A 548 25.14 1.33 -16.05
N VAL A 549 26.40 1.55 -15.68
CA VAL A 549 27.50 0.59 -15.90
C VAL A 549 27.63 -0.48 -14.79
N LEU A 550 26.72 -0.49 -13.80
CA LEU A 550 26.79 -1.41 -12.66
C LEU A 550 26.61 -2.87 -13.11
N ARG A 551 27.43 -3.77 -12.56
CA ARG A 551 27.34 -5.22 -12.83
C ARG A 551 26.47 -5.91 -11.79
N SER A 552 25.17 -5.69 -11.87
CA SER A 552 24.20 -6.27 -10.92
C SER A 552 24.08 -7.79 -10.99
N GLY A 553 24.52 -8.42 -12.09
CA GLY A 553 24.41 -9.87 -12.31
C GLY A 553 22.96 -10.36 -12.38
N GLY A 554 22.04 -9.53 -12.88
CA GLY A 554 20.59 -9.82 -12.93
C GLY A 554 19.89 -9.81 -11.57
N ARG A 555 20.54 -9.30 -10.51
CA ARG A 555 19.96 -9.10 -9.18
C ARG A 555 19.51 -7.67 -8.98
N PHE A 556 18.38 -7.50 -8.31
CA PHE A 556 17.88 -6.20 -7.87
C PHE A 556 17.06 -6.41 -6.60
N TYR A 557 16.77 -5.35 -5.87
CA TYR A 557 16.17 -5.44 -4.55
C TYR A 557 14.95 -4.55 -4.48
N THR A 558 13.83 -5.08 -3.99
CA THR A 558 12.60 -4.31 -3.78
C THR A 558 12.10 -4.49 -2.36
N ASP A 559 11.43 -3.49 -1.84
CA ASP A 559 10.79 -3.60 -0.54
C ASP A 559 9.56 -4.52 -0.54
N SER A 560 9.21 -5.05 0.63
CA SER A 560 7.97 -5.74 0.93
C SER A 560 7.15 -4.86 1.87
N ASN A 561 6.10 -4.22 1.31
CA ASN A 561 5.21 -3.30 2.03
C ASN A 561 5.92 -2.17 2.80
N GLY A 562 7.05 -1.67 2.27
CA GLY A 562 7.86 -0.63 2.90
C GLY A 562 8.78 -1.10 4.02
N ARG A 563 8.84 -2.41 4.29
CA ARG A 563 9.56 -3.01 5.42
C ARG A 563 10.77 -3.81 4.96
N GLN A 564 10.63 -5.12 4.78
CA GLN A 564 11.74 -6.01 4.43
C GLN A 564 12.25 -5.74 3.02
N ILE A 565 13.52 -6.03 2.75
CA ILE A 565 14.12 -5.95 1.42
C ILE A 565 14.30 -7.36 0.87
N LEU A 566 13.64 -7.62 -0.25
CA LEU A 566 13.71 -8.92 -0.92
C LEU A 566 14.65 -8.84 -2.11
N GLU A 567 15.60 -9.78 -2.16
CA GLU A 567 16.41 -9.99 -3.36
C GLU A 567 15.55 -10.59 -4.47
N ARG A 568 15.57 -9.95 -5.63
CA ARG A 568 14.92 -10.39 -6.86
C ARG A 568 15.99 -10.81 -7.85
N ARG A 569 15.72 -11.89 -8.58
CA ARG A 569 16.58 -12.41 -9.64
C ARG A 569 15.78 -12.51 -10.93
N ARG A 570 16.27 -11.85 -11.98
CA ARG A 570 15.62 -11.87 -13.30
C ARG A 570 15.48 -13.31 -13.80
N ASN A 571 14.29 -13.65 -14.29
CA ASN A 571 13.95 -14.97 -14.84
C ASN A 571 14.16 -16.14 -13.86
N TYR A 572 14.04 -15.90 -12.55
CA TYR A 572 14.27 -16.93 -11.53
C TYR A 572 13.17 -16.95 -10.48
N ARG A 573 12.88 -18.16 -9.98
CA ARG A 573 12.00 -18.41 -8.82
C ARG A 573 12.67 -19.45 -7.92
N PRO A 574 12.75 -19.21 -6.60
CA PRO A 574 13.46 -20.13 -5.71
C PRO A 574 12.70 -21.44 -5.46
N THR A 575 11.37 -21.45 -5.64
CA THR A 575 10.52 -22.59 -5.28
C THR A 575 10.16 -23.49 -6.48
N TRP A 576 10.33 -23.02 -7.72
CA TRP A 576 10.03 -23.82 -8.93
C TRP A 576 10.87 -23.36 -10.14
N ASN A 577 10.99 -24.23 -11.13
CA ASN A 577 11.63 -23.88 -12.41
C ASN A 577 10.68 -23.01 -13.24
N LEU A 578 11.07 -21.77 -13.51
CA LEU A 578 10.25 -20.81 -14.26
C LEU A 578 10.26 -21.15 -15.75
N THR A 579 9.09 -21.42 -16.31
CA THR A 579 8.87 -21.34 -17.76
C THR A 579 8.58 -19.90 -18.12
N GLN A 580 9.53 -19.23 -18.77
CA GLN A 580 9.40 -17.82 -19.10
C GLN A 580 8.50 -17.63 -20.33
N THR A 581 7.40 -16.89 -20.16
CA THR A 581 6.46 -16.51 -21.23
C THR A 581 6.36 -15.00 -21.43
N GLU A 582 6.77 -14.21 -20.43
CA GLU A 582 6.74 -12.75 -20.44
C GLU A 582 8.03 -12.20 -19.79
N PRO A 583 9.11 -12.00 -20.56
CA PRO A 583 10.43 -11.64 -20.02
C PRO A 583 10.49 -10.26 -19.35
N VAL A 584 9.49 -9.40 -19.61
CA VAL A 584 9.34 -8.11 -18.93
C VAL A 584 8.38 -8.26 -17.75
N ALA A 585 7.10 -8.53 -18.00
CA ALA A 585 6.07 -8.55 -16.95
C ALA A 585 6.34 -9.59 -15.85
N GLY A 586 6.91 -10.75 -16.20
CA GLY A 586 7.30 -11.78 -15.24
C GLY A 586 8.45 -11.38 -14.31
N ASN A 587 9.07 -10.21 -14.51
CA ASN A 587 10.13 -9.66 -13.68
C ASN A 587 9.74 -8.34 -12.99
N TYR A 588 8.50 -7.88 -13.13
CA TYR A 588 8.00 -6.73 -12.38
C TYR A 588 7.60 -7.14 -10.96
N TYR A 589 7.93 -6.29 -9.98
CA TYR A 589 7.62 -6.46 -8.57
C TYR A 589 7.01 -5.17 -8.00
N PRO A 590 6.20 -5.26 -6.93
CA PRO A 590 5.72 -4.06 -6.26
C PRO A 590 6.88 -3.33 -5.57
N VAL A 591 6.87 -2.01 -5.67
CA VAL A 591 7.79 -1.08 -5.02
C VAL A 591 6.95 -0.06 -4.25
N ASN A 592 6.83 -0.23 -2.94
CA ASN A 592 6.01 0.66 -2.10
C ASN A 592 6.83 1.83 -1.55
N THR A 593 8.15 1.66 -1.43
CA THR A 593 9.05 2.72 -0.97
C THR A 593 10.38 2.77 -1.72
N ARG A 594 10.96 1.64 -2.16
CA ARG A 594 12.30 1.64 -2.77
C ARG A 594 12.62 0.43 -3.64
N ILE A 595 13.44 0.70 -4.65
CA ILE A 595 14.11 -0.30 -5.49
C ILE A 595 15.59 0.07 -5.62
N PHE A 596 16.48 -0.93 -5.68
CA PHE A 596 17.89 -0.65 -5.94
C PHE A 596 18.63 -1.78 -6.66
N ILE A 597 19.71 -1.39 -7.31
CA ILE A 597 20.75 -2.27 -7.88
C ILE A 597 22.09 -1.91 -7.27
N LYS A 598 23.00 -2.89 -7.20
CA LYS A 598 24.35 -2.68 -6.68
C LYS A 598 25.35 -3.63 -7.32
N ASP A 599 26.60 -3.23 -7.30
CA ASP A 599 27.76 -4.11 -7.39
C ASP A 599 28.52 -4.11 -6.04
N ASP A 600 29.78 -4.56 -6.02
CA ASP A 600 30.58 -4.63 -4.80
C ASP A 600 30.97 -3.23 -4.24
N LYS A 601 30.89 -2.18 -5.05
CA LYS A 601 31.41 -0.85 -4.75
C LYS A 601 30.34 0.22 -4.63
N VAL A 602 29.29 0.14 -5.45
CA VAL A 602 28.29 1.19 -5.63
C VAL A 602 26.89 0.60 -5.61
N GLN A 603 25.98 1.30 -4.94
CA GLN A 603 24.54 1.06 -4.95
C GLN A 603 23.81 2.31 -5.47
N LEU A 604 22.92 2.10 -6.44
CA LEU A 604 21.97 3.10 -6.90
C LEU A 604 20.59 2.74 -6.34
N THR A 605 20.04 3.59 -5.48
CA THR A 605 18.72 3.42 -4.87
C THR A 605 17.74 4.47 -5.36
N VAL A 606 16.55 4.04 -5.75
CA VAL A 606 15.45 4.92 -6.16
C VAL A 606 14.29 4.73 -5.20
N LEU A 607 13.90 5.81 -4.53
CA LEU A 607 12.74 5.87 -3.64
C LEU A 607 11.50 6.37 -4.37
N THR A 608 10.33 5.88 -3.98
CA THR A 608 9.04 6.24 -4.59
C THR A 608 8.12 6.96 -3.61
N ASP A 609 7.34 7.93 -4.12
CA ASP A 609 6.35 8.69 -3.33
C ASP A 609 4.98 8.00 -3.23
N ARG A 610 4.84 6.84 -3.89
CA ARG A 610 3.65 5.99 -3.99
C ARG A 610 4.05 4.57 -4.40
N SER A 611 3.11 3.63 -4.30
CA SER A 611 3.29 2.29 -4.85
C SER A 611 3.44 2.31 -6.37
N GLN A 612 4.42 1.58 -6.91
CA GLN A 612 4.69 1.45 -8.33
C GLN A 612 5.13 0.01 -8.66
N GLY A 613 4.95 -0.42 -9.91
CA GLY A 613 5.64 -1.58 -10.46
C GLY A 613 7.05 -1.21 -10.87
N GLY A 614 8.05 -2.00 -10.44
CA GLY A 614 9.45 -1.77 -10.79
C GLY A 614 10.20 -3.06 -11.10
N SER A 615 11.29 -2.92 -11.86
CA SER A 615 12.14 -4.05 -12.26
C SER A 615 13.57 -3.62 -12.60
N SER A 616 14.42 -4.61 -12.83
CA SER A 616 15.68 -4.49 -13.56
C SER A 616 15.63 -5.47 -14.73
N ILE A 617 15.35 -4.96 -15.94
CA ILE A 617 15.15 -5.78 -17.16
C ILE A 617 16.47 -6.07 -17.90
N THR A 618 17.43 -5.16 -17.83
CA THR A 618 18.81 -5.34 -18.34
C THR A 618 19.80 -5.18 -17.21
N ASP A 619 20.99 -5.81 -17.31
CA ASP A 619 21.97 -5.67 -16.23
C ASP A 619 22.38 -4.20 -16.07
N GLY A 620 22.50 -3.73 -14.82
CA GLY A 620 22.80 -2.32 -14.55
C GLY A 620 21.63 -1.36 -14.76
N SER A 621 20.41 -1.84 -15.04
CA SER A 621 19.23 -0.97 -15.18
C SER A 621 18.23 -1.11 -14.04
N VAL A 622 17.49 -0.02 -13.80
CA VAL A 622 16.29 0.02 -12.94
C VAL A 622 15.20 0.77 -13.69
N GLU A 623 14.00 0.23 -13.71
CA GLU A 623 12.83 0.92 -14.25
C GLU A 623 11.64 0.89 -13.28
N LEU A 624 10.88 1.98 -13.27
CA LEU A 624 9.66 2.16 -12.49
C LEU A 624 8.54 2.64 -13.42
N MET A 625 7.43 1.91 -13.44
CA MET A 625 6.25 2.29 -14.22
C MET A 625 5.45 3.36 -13.49
N VAL A 626 5.42 4.56 -14.07
CA VAL A 626 4.90 5.78 -13.43
C VAL A 626 3.45 6.07 -13.77
N HIS A 627 2.97 5.65 -14.95
CA HIS A 627 1.59 5.86 -15.39
C HIS A 627 1.20 4.89 -16.50
N ARG A 628 -0.09 4.56 -16.64
CA ARG A 628 -0.64 3.64 -17.63
C ARG A 628 -1.96 4.20 -18.16
N ARG A 629 -2.18 4.08 -19.47
CA ARG A 629 -3.50 4.33 -20.10
C ARG A 629 -3.76 3.26 -21.14
N LEU A 630 -4.81 2.47 -20.92
CA LEU A 630 -5.05 1.22 -21.64
C LEU A 630 -6.42 1.27 -22.30
N LEU A 631 -6.52 0.70 -23.50
CA LEU A 631 -7.73 0.78 -24.34
C LEU A 631 -8.67 -0.43 -24.19
N TYR A 632 -8.24 -1.47 -23.48
CA TYR A 632 -8.95 -2.75 -23.36
C TYR A 632 -9.04 -3.19 -21.90
N ASP A 633 -10.08 -3.98 -21.60
CA ASP A 633 -10.20 -4.75 -20.37
C ASP A 633 -9.32 -6.02 -20.48
N ASP A 634 -8.77 -6.49 -19.35
CA ASP A 634 -7.94 -7.70 -19.31
C ASP A 634 -8.72 -8.97 -18.94
N ASN A 635 -10.05 -8.90 -18.94
CA ASN A 635 -10.98 -9.99 -18.67
C ASN A 635 -10.73 -10.64 -17.30
N ARG A 636 -10.59 -9.81 -16.25
CA ARG A 636 -10.50 -10.25 -14.84
C ARG A 636 -11.69 -9.83 -13.97
N GLY A 637 -12.74 -9.28 -14.58
CA GLY A 637 -14.04 -9.08 -13.94
C GLY A 637 -14.47 -7.62 -13.80
N VAL A 638 -13.54 -6.65 -13.88
CA VAL A 638 -13.88 -5.22 -13.76
C VAL A 638 -14.78 -4.74 -14.91
N GLY A 639 -14.52 -5.22 -16.13
CA GLY A 639 -15.33 -4.92 -17.32
C GLY A 639 -15.14 -3.50 -17.84
N GLU A 640 -14.00 -2.89 -17.55
CA GLU A 640 -13.66 -1.52 -17.94
C GLU A 640 -12.16 -1.43 -18.30
N ALA A 641 -11.85 -0.78 -19.42
CA ALA A 641 -10.48 -0.40 -19.74
C ALA A 641 -9.95 0.64 -18.74
N LEU A 642 -8.64 0.64 -18.48
CA LEU A 642 -7.99 1.63 -17.59
C LEU A 642 -7.87 3.00 -18.30
N LEU A 643 -9.00 3.70 -18.40
CA LEU A 643 -9.18 5.02 -19.02
C LEU A 643 -9.57 6.07 -17.98
N GLU A 644 -8.60 6.51 -17.20
CA GLU A 644 -8.83 7.49 -16.14
C GLU A 644 -9.14 8.88 -16.70
N GLY A 645 -10.37 9.36 -16.47
CA GLY A 645 -10.83 10.69 -16.88
C GLY A 645 -11.11 10.83 -18.39
N ARG A 646 -12.03 11.74 -18.75
CA ARG A 646 -12.49 11.89 -20.15
C ARG A 646 -11.37 12.21 -21.16
N GLN A 647 -10.37 12.98 -20.73
CA GLN A 647 -9.23 13.38 -21.58
C GLN A 647 -7.94 12.60 -21.26
N GLY A 648 -7.96 11.73 -20.24
CA GLY A 648 -6.78 11.08 -19.67
C GLY A 648 -6.24 11.82 -18.44
N ALA A 649 -5.89 11.06 -17.40
CA ALA A 649 -5.33 11.60 -16.18
C ALA A 649 -3.90 12.12 -16.37
N LEU A 650 -3.62 13.24 -15.72
CA LEU A 650 -2.31 13.87 -15.65
C LEU A 650 -1.74 13.67 -14.26
N VAL A 651 -0.60 12.99 -14.18
CA VAL A 651 -0.06 12.49 -12.92
C VAL A 651 1.28 13.14 -12.66
N ARG A 652 1.43 13.74 -11.48
CA ARG A 652 2.70 14.24 -10.95
C ARG A 652 3.16 13.38 -9.79
N GLY A 653 4.45 13.03 -9.78
CA GLY A 653 5.05 12.30 -8.67
C GLY A 653 6.55 12.55 -8.58
N THR A 654 7.17 11.92 -7.58
CA THR A 654 8.57 12.17 -7.22
C THR A 654 9.34 10.87 -7.02
N HIS A 655 10.55 10.81 -7.58
CA HIS A 655 11.58 9.86 -7.19
C HIS A 655 12.71 10.57 -6.45
N ARG A 656 13.29 9.93 -5.43
CA ARG A 656 14.56 10.37 -4.84
C ARG A 656 15.63 9.33 -5.13
N VAL A 657 16.74 9.77 -5.70
CA VAL A 657 17.85 8.90 -6.12
C VAL A 657 19.03 9.10 -5.18
N LEU A 658 19.49 8.00 -4.59
CA LEU A 658 20.66 7.95 -3.71
C LEU A 658 21.76 7.13 -4.38
N LEU A 659 22.99 7.63 -4.26
CA LEU A 659 24.20 6.98 -4.77
C LEU A 659 25.18 6.80 -3.62
N GLU A 660 25.34 5.57 -3.15
CA GLU A 660 26.06 5.27 -1.91
C GLU A 660 26.91 3.99 -2.05
N ARG A 661 27.85 3.78 -1.12
CA ARG A 661 28.50 2.47 -0.98
C ARG A 661 27.53 1.46 -0.37
N PRO A 662 27.50 0.20 -0.85
CA PRO A 662 26.57 -0.82 -0.36
C PRO A 662 26.56 -1.02 1.15
N GLN A 663 27.70 -0.83 1.83
CA GLN A 663 27.85 -1.07 3.27
C GLN A 663 27.16 -0.02 4.16
N VAL A 664 26.82 1.15 3.61
CA VAL A 664 26.19 2.27 4.36
C VAL A 664 24.88 2.74 3.73
N ALA A 665 24.53 2.26 2.53
CA ALA A 665 23.35 2.72 1.80
C ALA A 665 22.03 2.56 2.58
N ALA A 666 21.94 1.53 3.43
CA ALA A 666 20.78 1.33 4.28
C ALA A 666 20.51 2.51 5.23
N ASP A 667 21.58 3.14 5.75
CA ASP A 667 21.46 4.27 6.67
C ASP A 667 20.81 5.49 6.00
N GLY A 668 21.07 5.69 4.70
CA GLY A 668 20.45 6.73 3.90
C GLY A 668 19.01 6.38 3.49
N HIS A 669 18.83 5.28 2.76
CA HIS A 669 17.55 5.01 2.11
C HIS A 669 16.41 4.67 3.08
N ARG A 670 16.70 4.08 4.26
CA ARG A 670 15.68 3.76 5.29
C ARG A 670 15.05 5.03 5.86
N LEU A 671 15.90 5.96 6.31
CA LEU A 671 15.47 7.23 6.90
C LEU A 671 14.79 8.12 5.86
N MET A 672 15.32 8.14 4.64
CA MET A 672 14.77 8.95 3.56
C MET A 672 13.42 8.45 3.07
N ALA A 673 13.20 7.13 3.04
CA ALA A 673 11.88 6.57 2.72
C ALA A 673 10.82 6.97 3.74
N GLN A 674 11.16 7.02 5.04
CA GLN A 674 10.27 7.53 6.08
C GLN A 674 10.01 9.03 5.94
N GLU A 675 11.02 9.83 5.62
CA GLU A 675 10.84 11.27 5.33
C GLU A 675 9.88 11.48 4.14
N MET A 676 9.92 10.64 3.11
CA MET A 676 8.99 10.71 1.98
C MET A 676 7.58 10.22 2.33
N ALA A 677 7.46 9.22 3.20
CA ALA A 677 6.17 8.67 3.62
C ALA A 677 5.44 9.58 4.62
N ALA A 678 6.18 10.31 5.45
CA ALA A 678 5.67 11.15 6.53
C ALA A 678 6.25 12.58 6.43
N GLU A 679 5.98 13.23 5.30
CA GLU A 679 6.41 14.61 5.03
C GLU A 679 5.83 15.61 6.05
N PRO A 680 6.57 16.67 6.45
CA PRO A 680 6.02 17.73 7.28
C PRO A 680 4.79 18.36 6.65
N HIS A 681 3.71 18.46 7.42
CA HIS A 681 2.49 19.06 6.94
C HIS A 681 2.54 20.57 7.10
N VAL A 682 2.16 21.28 6.03
CA VAL A 682 2.22 22.74 5.95
C VAL A 682 0.84 23.33 6.16
N ILE A 683 0.72 24.18 7.17
CA ILE A 683 -0.52 24.87 7.54
C ILE A 683 -0.23 26.36 7.55
N LEU A 684 -1.06 27.16 6.89
CA LEU A 684 -0.89 28.61 6.87
C LEU A 684 -1.83 29.27 7.87
N SER A 685 -1.43 30.41 8.42
CA SER A 685 -2.28 31.25 9.27
C SER A 685 -2.27 32.70 8.79
N ALA A 686 -3.46 33.32 8.74
CA ALA A 686 -3.65 34.66 8.17
C ALA A 686 -3.33 35.83 9.12
N SER A 687 -2.98 35.61 10.40
CA SER A 687 -2.61 36.71 11.32
C SER A 687 -2.00 36.22 12.65
N GLY A 688 -0.95 36.91 13.11
CA GLY A 688 -0.38 36.81 14.46
C GLY A 688 0.99 36.13 14.55
N THR A 689 1.88 36.66 15.40
CA THR A 689 2.99 35.87 15.96
C THR A 689 2.39 34.85 16.94
N PRO A 690 2.51 33.53 16.68
CA PRO A 690 1.92 32.53 17.56
C PRO A 690 2.49 32.67 18.98
N HIS A 691 1.64 32.51 20.00
CA HIS A 691 2.09 32.58 21.39
C HIS A 691 3.08 31.46 21.73
N VAL A 692 2.92 30.29 21.12
CA VAL A 692 3.86 29.17 21.19
C VAL A 692 4.65 29.07 19.88
N ARG A 693 5.97 29.25 19.98
CA ARG A 693 6.90 29.28 18.83
C ARG A 693 7.38 27.90 18.39
N GLU A 694 7.54 26.98 19.33
CA GLU A 694 7.96 25.60 19.09
C GLU A 694 7.27 24.69 20.11
N PHE A 695 6.84 23.51 19.66
CA PHE A 695 6.27 22.47 20.52
C PHE A 695 6.88 21.13 20.14
N SER A 696 7.23 20.33 21.14
CA SER A 696 7.58 18.92 20.96
C SER A 696 6.96 18.10 22.07
N ALA A 697 6.23 17.06 21.70
CA ALA A 697 5.75 16.05 22.64
C ALA A 697 6.87 15.11 23.12
N LEU A 698 8.02 15.11 22.44
CA LEU A 698 9.16 14.27 22.78
C LEU A 698 10.15 15.05 23.64
N ARG A 699 10.61 14.43 24.73
CA ARG A 699 11.72 14.97 25.54
C ARG A 699 13.05 14.90 24.80
N SER A 700 13.22 13.88 23.96
CA SER A 700 14.39 13.66 23.12
C SER A 700 13.98 12.98 21.83
N VAL A 701 14.72 13.24 20.75
CA VAL A 701 14.53 12.53 19.47
C VAL A 701 14.76 11.03 19.61
N LEU A 702 14.01 10.22 18.87
CA LEU A 702 14.24 8.78 18.84
C LEU A 702 15.47 8.43 17.99
N PRO A 703 16.18 7.33 18.32
CA PRO A 703 17.32 6.86 17.53
C PRO A 703 16.93 6.57 16.08
N PRO A 704 17.86 6.73 15.11
CA PRO A 704 17.56 6.46 13.70
C PRO A 704 17.06 5.04 13.41
N SER A 705 17.39 4.05 14.25
CA SER A 705 16.90 2.68 14.11
C SER A 705 15.43 2.49 14.51
N VAL A 706 14.83 3.44 15.23
CA VAL A 706 13.47 3.35 15.76
C VAL A 706 12.49 4.18 14.92
N HIS A 707 11.40 3.55 14.51
CA HIS A 707 10.28 4.17 13.81
C HIS A 707 9.05 4.23 14.71
N LEU A 708 8.44 5.41 14.84
CA LEU A 708 7.13 5.56 15.47
C LEU A 708 6.02 5.22 14.46
N LEU A 709 5.52 3.99 14.52
CA LEU A 709 4.47 3.50 13.62
C LEU A 709 3.08 4.00 13.99
N THR A 710 2.80 4.14 15.28
CA THR A 710 1.49 4.59 15.77
C THR A 710 1.63 5.28 17.11
N LEU A 711 0.99 6.44 17.22
CA LEU A 711 0.56 7.03 18.48
C LEU A 711 -0.90 7.43 18.29
N SER A 712 -1.82 6.81 19.02
CA SER A 712 -3.25 7.09 18.91
C SER A 712 -3.97 6.89 20.23
N ALA A 713 -5.00 7.69 20.51
CA ALA A 713 -5.95 7.39 21.57
C ALA A 713 -6.75 6.13 21.23
N SER A 714 -6.95 5.25 22.21
CA SER A 714 -7.69 4.00 22.13
C SER A 714 -8.87 3.99 23.14
N GLY A 715 -9.91 3.22 22.83
CA GLY A 715 -11.08 3.00 23.69
C GLY A 715 -12.18 4.07 23.59
N ASP A 716 -13.39 3.69 24.03
CA ASP A 716 -14.60 4.54 24.01
C ASP A 716 -14.59 5.68 25.05
N GLY A 717 -13.59 5.69 25.94
CA GLY A 717 -13.40 6.69 27.01
C GLY A 717 -12.08 7.48 26.94
N GLU A 718 -11.24 7.26 25.92
CA GLU A 718 -10.02 8.04 25.64
C GLU A 718 -8.96 8.10 26.77
N THR A 719 -8.93 7.15 27.70
CA THR A 719 -7.91 7.09 28.75
C THR A 719 -6.69 6.24 28.38
N GLU A 720 -6.74 5.52 27.27
CA GLU A 720 -5.69 4.60 26.83
C GLU A 720 -4.98 5.13 25.58
N LEU A 721 -3.65 4.99 25.56
CA LEU A 721 -2.82 5.34 24.40
C LEU A 721 -2.21 4.09 23.80
N LEU A 722 -2.33 3.95 22.49
CA LEU A 722 -1.67 2.90 21.73
C LEU A 722 -0.38 3.44 21.11
N LEU A 723 0.75 2.89 21.56
CA LEU A 723 2.07 3.18 21.03
C LEU A 723 2.61 1.96 20.27
N ARG A 724 3.02 2.14 19.02
CA ARG A 724 3.73 1.11 18.25
C ARG A 724 5.07 1.64 17.76
N LEU A 725 6.11 0.87 18.03
CA LEU A 725 7.47 1.15 17.63
C LEU A 725 8.01 -0.01 16.79
N GLU A 726 8.85 0.33 15.82
CA GLU A 726 9.50 -0.65 14.95
C GLU A 726 10.99 -0.40 14.87
N HIS A 727 11.77 -1.48 14.89
CA HIS A 727 13.16 -1.47 14.46
C HIS A 727 13.21 -1.51 12.92
N GLN A 728 13.60 -0.42 12.28
CA GLN A 728 13.41 -0.26 10.83
C GLN A 728 14.48 -0.93 9.95
N PHE A 729 15.62 -1.31 10.55
CA PHE A 729 16.72 -2.00 9.89
C PHE A 729 16.65 -3.50 10.13
N GLU A 730 16.99 -4.27 9.10
CA GLU A 730 17.13 -5.71 9.18
C GLU A 730 18.47 -6.11 9.81
N SER A 731 18.57 -7.36 10.29
CA SER A 731 19.80 -7.88 10.89
C SER A 731 20.95 -7.83 9.88
N GLY A 732 22.04 -7.14 10.25
CA GLY A 732 23.24 -7.00 9.42
C GLY A 732 23.10 -6.06 8.21
N GLU A 733 21.98 -5.37 8.05
CA GLU A 733 21.74 -4.43 6.95
C GLU A 733 22.58 -3.16 7.06
N SER A 734 22.77 -2.65 8.28
CA SER A 734 23.62 -1.52 8.62
C SER A 734 24.56 -1.88 9.76
N ARG A 735 25.80 -1.39 9.71
CA ARG A 735 26.77 -1.58 10.80
C ARG A 735 26.29 -0.99 12.12
N ASN A 736 25.66 0.18 12.08
CA ASN A 736 25.21 0.93 13.25
C ASN A 736 23.69 0.85 13.42
N GLY A 737 22.93 0.95 12.32
CA GLY A 737 21.46 0.98 12.32
C GLY A 737 20.81 -0.35 12.68
N SER A 738 21.51 -1.47 12.52
CA SER A 738 21.00 -2.82 12.85
C SER A 738 21.29 -3.28 14.28
N GLN A 739 21.92 -2.44 15.12
CA GLN A 739 22.25 -2.80 16.49
C GLN A 739 21.03 -2.68 17.43
N PRO A 740 20.95 -3.52 18.49
CA PRO A 740 19.92 -3.35 19.52
C PRO A 740 19.92 -1.93 20.09
N VAL A 741 18.72 -1.43 20.39
CA VAL A 741 18.51 -0.07 20.89
C VAL A 741 17.58 -0.09 22.08
N SER A 742 17.94 0.65 23.13
CA SER A 742 17.09 0.89 24.29
C SER A 742 16.49 2.28 24.20
N ILE A 743 15.20 2.39 24.49
CA ILE A 743 14.47 3.64 24.53
C ILE A 743 13.85 3.79 25.92
N ASP A 744 13.89 5.00 26.45
CA ASP A 744 13.27 5.30 27.72
C ASP A 744 11.90 5.93 27.47
N LEU A 745 10.85 5.15 27.73
CA LEU A 745 9.48 5.63 27.71
C LEU A 745 9.18 6.32 29.05
N LEU A 746 9.91 7.39 29.38
CA LEU A 746 9.55 8.27 30.50
C LEU A 746 8.25 9.01 30.15
N VAL A 747 7.13 8.35 30.37
CA VAL A 747 5.84 9.00 30.55
C VAL A 747 5.93 9.73 31.90
N ARG A 748 6.56 10.92 31.92
CA ARG A 748 6.32 11.85 33.05
C ARG A 748 4.81 12.14 33.10
N PRO A 749 4.24 12.39 34.29
CA PRO A 749 2.80 12.46 34.49
C PRO A 749 2.22 13.73 33.86
N LEU A 750 2.07 13.74 32.54
CA LEU A 750 0.94 14.41 31.90
C LEU A 750 -0.31 13.52 31.98
N TRP A 751 -0.10 12.21 32.16
CA TRP A 751 -1.13 11.18 32.29
C TRP A 751 -0.79 10.37 33.54
N GLY A 752 -1.51 10.55 34.64
CA GLY A 752 -1.29 9.84 35.91
C GLY A 752 -1.71 8.36 35.86
N GLY A 753 -1.27 7.62 34.85
CA GLY A 753 -1.76 6.28 34.50
C GLY A 753 -0.84 5.12 34.90
N ASP A 754 -1.41 3.93 34.79
CA ASP A 754 -0.78 2.62 35.02
C ASP A 754 0.48 2.40 34.15
N PRO A 755 1.38 1.48 34.55
CA PRO A 755 2.54 1.10 33.73
C PRO A 755 2.12 0.58 32.35
N PRO A 756 2.94 0.78 31.31
CA PRO A 756 2.63 0.30 29.96
C PRO A 756 2.49 -1.22 29.94
N SER A 757 1.47 -1.73 29.23
CA SER A 757 1.29 -3.16 28.94
C SER A 757 1.60 -3.46 27.48
N GLU A 758 2.40 -4.49 27.23
CA GLU A 758 2.60 -5.00 25.87
C GLU A 758 1.38 -5.79 25.40
N THR A 759 0.95 -5.57 24.15
CA THR A 759 -0.22 -6.23 23.54
C THR A 759 0.15 -6.81 22.19
N PRO A 760 -0.67 -7.70 21.59
CA PRO A 760 -0.54 -8.02 20.18
C PRO A 760 -0.61 -6.76 19.30
N LEU A 761 -0.17 -6.88 18.04
CA LEU A 761 -0.09 -5.74 17.13
C LEU A 761 -1.42 -4.98 16.97
N TRP A 762 -2.57 -5.63 17.10
CA TRP A 762 -3.90 -5.01 17.00
C TRP A 762 -4.37 -4.28 18.28
N GLY A 763 -3.67 -4.43 19.42
CA GLY A 763 -3.82 -3.56 20.59
C GLY A 763 -5.01 -3.80 21.52
N ARG A 764 -5.75 -4.92 21.39
CA ARG A 764 -7.00 -5.16 22.17
C ARG A 764 -6.93 -6.26 23.22
N ASP A 765 -5.96 -7.18 23.12
CA ASP A 765 -5.88 -8.32 24.03
C ASP A 765 -4.75 -8.12 25.05
N PRO A 766 -4.96 -8.46 26.34
CA PRO A 766 -3.87 -8.48 27.31
C PRO A 766 -2.77 -9.45 26.83
N PRO A 767 -1.50 -9.23 27.22
CA PRO A 767 -0.42 -10.14 26.88
C PRO A 767 -0.78 -11.53 27.43
N THR A 768 -1.12 -12.46 26.54
CA THR A 768 -1.37 -13.83 26.95
C THR A 768 -0.05 -14.39 27.46
N THR A 769 -0.05 -14.90 28.69
CA THR A 769 1.10 -15.58 29.33
C THR A 769 1.53 -16.85 28.60
N THR A 770 0.74 -17.29 27.62
CA THR A 770 1.07 -18.32 26.65
C THR A 770 1.40 -17.67 25.30
N PRO A 771 2.59 -17.92 24.73
CA PRO A 771 2.85 -17.56 23.35
C PRO A 771 1.77 -18.22 22.48
N LEU A 772 0.92 -17.41 21.85
CA LEU A 772 0.23 -17.83 20.65
C LEU A 772 1.36 -18.18 19.67
N TRP A 773 1.61 -19.48 19.50
CA TRP A 773 2.68 -20.07 18.70
C TRP A 773 4.08 -20.14 19.36
N GLY A 774 4.28 -21.16 20.20
CA GLY A 774 5.46 -22.03 20.15
C GLY A 774 6.86 -21.40 20.14
N ARG A 775 7.08 -20.23 20.74
CA ARG A 775 8.43 -19.80 21.11
C ARG A 775 8.72 -20.29 22.53
N ASP A 776 9.59 -21.28 22.60
CA ASP A 776 10.24 -21.69 23.84
C ASP A 776 11.03 -20.47 24.38
N PRO A 777 10.73 -19.96 25.60
CA PRO A 777 11.41 -18.80 26.17
C PRO A 777 12.91 -19.05 26.48
N ALA A 778 13.38 -20.30 26.36
CA ALA A 778 14.72 -20.72 26.76
C ALA A 778 15.88 -20.20 25.86
N HIS A 779 15.61 -19.40 24.84
CA HIS A 779 16.65 -18.83 23.96
C HIS A 779 16.78 -17.30 23.98
N CYS A 780 15.97 -16.60 24.77
CA CYS A 780 16.32 -15.26 25.21
C CYS A 780 16.99 -15.39 26.58
N GLY A 781 18.32 -15.42 26.58
CA GLY A 781 19.10 -15.42 27.82
C GLY A 781 18.56 -14.34 28.76
N ALA A 782 18.27 -14.77 29.98
CA ALA A 782 17.86 -13.92 31.09
C ALA A 782 18.99 -12.93 31.42
N GLY A 783 19.08 -11.85 30.65
CA GLY A 783 19.75 -10.63 30.98
C GLY A 783 18.67 -9.61 31.30
N THR A 784 18.55 -9.28 32.57
CA THR A 784 17.73 -8.19 33.10
C THR A 784 17.82 -6.93 32.22
N HIS A 785 16.75 -6.60 31.51
CA HIS A 785 16.55 -5.28 30.92
C HIS A 785 15.19 -4.76 31.37
N ARG A 786 15.24 -3.92 32.41
CA ARG A 786 14.28 -2.84 32.63
C ARG A 786 14.50 -1.75 31.61
#